data_AF-A0A3M4SFS4-F1
#
_entry.id   AF-A0A3M4SFS4-F1
#
_cell.length_a   1.000
_cell.length_b   1.000
_cell.length_c   1.000
_cell.angle_alpha   90.00
_cell.angle_beta   90.00
_cell.angle_gamma   90.00
#
_symmetry.space_group_name_H-M   'P 1'
#
loop_
_entity.id
_entity.type
_entity.pdbx_description
1 polymer ?
#
loop_
_entity_poly.entity_id
_entity_poly.type
_entity_poly.pdbx_seq_one_letter_code
_entity_poly.pdbx_strand_id
1 'polypeptide(L)'
;MAELPHALGFLNEYFVDPAKSYKAASWLLSDFDDSIWQYDFGFQAPQSIDWRIKLNDESILTDSKNEPLLTAFRYYLISSTRSATILGNDVGSLGAQQQLFHRCVHIIDYILLNQTDYQIAKFGLAAINADQLIDMLDQITRSSDTAESVYDWTQCAAGYCRQLLHETPPDQINKILELHPEMAIFSPDQLDDDTFPIKGDMLVRARAALFINNFYAANGSVMDINTVRLSRILFKDTLKGKQGAKPRLLALQFSESLTEFSREYPGIGVRSANDKTMSGPGKQRYRMSIYGMGILHEIGIPAPNASDLAQLLNAPLEGRKLGRFKTVPFRVVFATFRAAVEFHLEYGEILTAGFCNIAKYCKENGLTLNQLSGDNFNEAAGSDLLKIGVSKIGLSCKIKGVHKVKGSRKKGVTEYFGQLRSNHPLLELLAVYVGSVQIVVGAIMARRFGELLDLHTLTCLDISKKWLIFKNRKSTKNLYGIRNTEARPIEPIAVEMIETLINMQSQLLATGCIEQMQHLFSAPSLKGDLKLLEPDGYSYNRNIDLACDYFQTEINKNGERYYIRQHQLRRFFAMLFFHGSSFGGLDVLRWMLAHTDLNHVWNYITESMDGAILTGAKAQFLAESLHNYGTGGYEDLAALLKSRYGTDNFALIDTDELEAEIEELMKSDEITIEPEFLDCYDNQRMKVIVKILPVSSRLKF
;
A
#
# COMPACT_ATOMS: atom_id res chain seq x y z
N MET A 1 5.26 46.06 20.98
CA MET A 1 6.53 45.65 20.32
C MET A 1 7.06 46.87 19.59
N ALA A 2 8.36 47.17 19.72
CA ALA A 2 8.98 48.27 18.99
C ALA A 2 9.02 47.95 17.49
N GLU A 3 8.72 48.91 16.62
CA GLU A 3 8.84 48.74 15.17
C GLU A 3 10.31 48.48 14.80
N LEU A 4 10.55 47.40 14.05
CA LEU A 4 11.87 47.10 13.52
C LEU A 4 12.29 48.20 12.51
N PRO A 5 13.58 48.56 12.45
CA PRO A 5 14.08 49.47 11.43
C PRO A 5 13.70 49.01 10.02
N HIS A 6 13.43 49.93 9.09
CA HIS A 6 12.97 49.63 7.71
C HIS A 6 13.85 48.59 6.98
N ALA A 7 15.17 48.60 7.22
CA ALA A 7 16.11 47.62 6.65
C ALA A 7 15.91 46.17 7.14
N LEU A 8 15.25 45.99 8.28
CA LEU A 8 14.86 44.71 8.88
C LEU A 8 13.34 44.46 8.76
N GLY A 9 12.63 45.28 7.97
CA GLY A 9 11.18 45.18 7.81
C GLY A 9 10.70 43.85 7.23
N PHE A 10 11.55 43.17 6.44
CA PHE A 10 11.28 41.81 5.95
C PHE A 10 11.20 40.77 7.08
N LEU A 11 11.80 41.05 8.25
CA LEU A 11 11.68 40.19 9.43
C LEU A 11 10.32 40.33 10.12
N ASN A 12 9.52 41.37 9.85
CA ASN A 12 8.17 41.48 10.40
C ASN A 12 7.28 40.31 9.94
N GLU A 13 7.55 39.70 8.78
CA GLU A 13 6.89 38.46 8.32
C GLU A 13 7.23 37.25 9.23
N TYR A 14 8.29 37.33 10.02
CA TYR A 14 8.77 36.29 10.94
C TYR A 14 8.35 36.57 12.40
N PHE A 15 7.83 37.77 12.70
CA PHE A 15 7.32 38.16 14.03
C PHE A 15 5.78 38.23 14.06
N VAL A 16 5.11 37.25 13.43
CA VAL A 16 3.65 37.13 13.50
C VAL A 16 3.27 36.46 14.81
N ASP A 17 2.35 37.08 15.56
CA ASP A 17 1.74 36.51 16.76
C ASP A 17 1.22 35.07 16.49
N PRO A 18 1.76 34.04 17.17
CA PRO A 18 1.32 32.65 17.00
C PRO A 18 -0.20 32.48 17.12
N ALA A 19 -0.85 33.26 17.99
CA ALA A 19 -2.30 33.21 18.18
C ALA A 19 -3.08 33.65 16.94
N LYS A 20 -2.52 34.56 16.13
CA LYS A 20 -3.06 34.95 14.81
C LYS A 20 -2.65 33.95 13.73
N SER A 21 -1.42 33.46 13.80
CA SER A 21 -0.88 32.53 12.81
C SER A 21 -1.61 31.19 12.81
N TYR A 22 -1.99 30.66 13.97
CA TYR A 22 -2.65 29.35 14.07
C TYR A 22 -4.15 29.37 13.81
N LYS A 23 -4.71 30.49 13.33
CA LYS A 23 -6.11 30.58 12.88
C LYS A 23 -6.30 30.34 11.38
N ALA A 24 -5.22 30.19 10.62
CA ALA A 24 -5.29 29.98 9.18
C ALA A 24 -4.42 28.79 8.73
N ALA A 25 -4.85 28.11 7.67
CA ALA A 25 -4.11 27.06 6.97
C ALA A 25 -4.48 27.08 5.48
N SER A 26 -3.57 26.69 4.58
CA SER A 26 -3.84 26.74 3.13
C SER A 26 -4.97 25.81 2.69
N TRP A 27 -5.21 24.74 3.46
CA TRP A 27 -6.25 23.75 3.20
C TRP A 27 -7.60 24.09 3.84
N LEU A 28 -7.68 25.10 4.71
CA LEU A 28 -8.91 25.49 5.39
C LEU A 28 -9.63 26.58 4.58
N LEU A 29 -10.86 26.28 4.13
CA LEU A 29 -11.66 27.17 3.29
C LEU A 29 -12.66 28.02 4.10
N SER A 30 -13.03 27.56 5.29
CA SER A 30 -13.93 28.25 6.22
C SER A 30 -13.18 29.16 7.18
N ASP A 31 -13.93 30.05 7.85
CA ASP A 31 -13.36 30.85 8.93
C ASP A 31 -13.07 29.96 10.15
N PHE A 32 -12.02 30.31 10.90
CA PHE A 32 -11.59 29.56 12.08
C PHE A 32 -12.72 29.35 13.10
N ASP A 33 -13.53 30.37 13.30
CA ASP A 33 -14.57 30.37 14.33
C ASP A 33 -15.86 29.66 13.89
N ASP A 34 -15.98 29.27 12.60
CA ASP A 34 -17.17 28.60 12.05
C ASP A 34 -17.46 27.25 12.72
N SER A 35 -18.74 27.00 13.00
CA SER A 35 -19.20 25.70 13.56
C SER A 35 -19.01 24.53 12.60
N ILE A 36 -18.91 24.80 11.29
CA ILE A 36 -18.65 23.81 10.25
C ILE A 36 -17.46 24.31 9.43
N TRP A 37 -16.37 23.56 9.45
CA TRP A 37 -15.21 23.86 8.62
C TRP A 37 -15.30 23.12 7.29
N GLN A 38 -15.12 23.85 6.18
CA GLN A 38 -14.83 23.29 4.86
C GLN A 38 -13.32 23.24 4.65
N TYR A 39 -12.82 22.13 4.13
CA TYR A 39 -11.39 21.95 3.87
C TYR A 39 -11.12 21.17 2.59
N ASP A 40 -9.96 21.42 1.98
CA ASP A 40 -9.54 20.78 0.74
C ASP A 40 -8.03 20.50 0.70
N PHE A 41 -7.66 19.25 0.40
CA PHE A 41 -6.28 18.82 0.16
C PHE A 41 -6.07 18.41 -1.32
N GLY A 42 -6.89 18.91 -2.24
CA GLY A 42 -6.92 18.52 -3.65
C GLY A 42 -7.92 17.40 -3.93
N PHE A 43 -9.04 17.38 -3.23
CA PHE A 43 -10.13 16.43 -3.44
C PHE A 43 -10.95 16.80 -4.68
N GLN A 44 -11.75 15.84 -5.18
CA GLN A 44 -12.73 16.14 -6.23
C GLN A 44 -13.81 17.13 -5.75
N ALA A 45 -14.12 17.10 -4.46
CA ALA A 45 -15.00 18.04 -3.80
C ALA A 45 -14.49 18.30 -2.37
N PRO A 46 -14.59 19.56 -1.89
CA PRO A 46 -14.25 19.91 -0.51
C PRO A 46 -14.97 19.02 0.50
N GLN A 47 -14.29 18.75 1.61
CA GLN A 47 -14.80 17.95 2.72
C GLN A 47 -15.15 18.86 3.90
N SER A 48 -15.86 18.33 4.91
CA SER A 48 -16.32 19.14 6.03
C SER A 48 -16.10 18.51 7.40
N ILE A 49 -15.74 19.32 8.39
CA ILE A 49 -15.76 18.99 9.81
C ILE A 49 -16.93 19.74 10.46
N ASP A 50 -17.78 19.02 11.19
CA ASP A 50 -18.85 19.60 11.98
C ASP A 50 -18.50 19.53 13.47
N TRP A 51 -18.23 20.70 14.07
CA TRP A 51 -17.83 20.85 15.47
C TRP A 51 -19.00 20.71 16.45
N ARG A 52 -20.24 20.58 15.99
CA ARG A 52 -21.43 20.38 16.84
C ARG A 52 -21.50 18.94 17.35
N ILE A 53 -20.56 18.61 18.23
CA ILE A 53 -20.39 17.29 18.83
C ILE A 53 -20.96 17.31 20.24
N LYS A 54 -21.75 16.29 20.58
CA LYS A 54 -22.31 16.15 21.91
C LYS A 54 -21.26 15.59 22.88
N LEU A 55 -21.15 16.22 24.04
CA LEU A 55 -20.29 15.79 25.13
C LEU A 55 -21.05 14.94 26.16
N ASN A 56 -20.31 14.28 27.06
CA ASN A 56 -20.84 13.38 28.09
C ASN A 56 -21.72 14.06 29.14
N ASP A 57 -21.62 15.39 29.27
CA ASP A 57 -22.48 16.20 30.11
C ASP A 57 -23.69 16.77 29.34
N GLU A 58 -24.01 16.18 28.18
CA GLU A 58 -25.10 16.51 27.28
C GLU A 58 -24.98 17.86 26.54
N SER A 59 -23.91 18.62 26.78
CA SER A 59 -23.66 19.86 26.05
C SER A 59 -23.07 19.64 24.66
N ILE A 60 -23.05 20.69 23.86
CA ILE A 60 -22.45 20.68 22.53
C ILE A 60 -21.08 21.35 22.62
N LEU A 61 -20.07 20.82 21.93
CA LEU A 61 -18.72 21.37 21.91
C LEU A 61 -18.67 22.85 21.44
N THR A 62 -19.64 23.29 20.65
CA THR A 62 -19.82 24.69 20.23
C THR A 62 -20.55 25.58 21.24
N ASP A 63 -20.98 25.05 22.38
CA ASP A 63 -21.57 25.85 23.45
C ASP A 63 -20.49 26.71 24.12
N SER A 64 -20.86 27.92 24.55
CA SER A 64 -19.93 28.90 25.13
C SER A 64 -19.12 28.39 26.31
N LYS A 65 -19.66 27.46 27.11
CA LYS A 65 -18.93 26.86 28.23
C LYS A 65 -17.75 25.97 27.79
N ASN A 66 -17.81 25.43 26.57
CA ASN A 66 -16.82 24.53 25.99
C ASN A 66 -15.83 25.26 25.07
N GLU A 67 -15.94 26.59 24.96
CA GLU A 67 -15.10 27.42 24.10
C GLU A 67 -13.59 27.17 24.28
N PRO A 68 -13.04 27.01 25.51
CA PRO A 68 -11.63 26.70 25.68
C PRO A 68 -11.23 25.35 25.04
N LEU A 69 -12.08 24.33 25.14
CA LEU A 69 -11.82 23.00 24.58
C LEU A 69 -11.96 22.99 23.06
N LEU A 70 -13.00 23.63 22.52
CA LEU A 70 -13.19 23.77 21.07
C LEU A 70 -12.01 24.50 20.45
N THR A 71 -11.61 25.62 21.04
CA THR A 71 -10.48 26.42 20.57
C THR A 71 -9.18 25.63 20.65
N ALA A 72 -8.95 24.83 21.70
CA ALA A 72 -7.81 23.92 21.80
C ALA A 72 -7.77 22.89 20.65
N PHE A 73 -8.89 22.23 20.34
CA PHE A 73 -8.94 21.27 19.23
C PHE A 73 -8.69 21.93 17.86
N ARG A 74 -9.27 23.10 17.62
CA ARG A 74 -9.09 23.85 16.36
C ARG A 74 -7.63 24.25 16.15
N TYR A 75 -7.00 24.81 17.17
CA TYR A 75 -5.57 25.19 17.11
C TYR A 75 -4.65 23.98 16.99
N TYR A 76 -4.93 22.88 17.71
CA TYR A 76 -4.17 21.64 17.59
C TYR A 76 -4.26 21.04 16.17
N LEU A 77 -5.43 21.10 15.55
CA LEU A 77 -5.62 20.60 14.19
C LEU A 77 -4.83 21.40 13.16
N ILE A 78 -4.91 22.73 13.20
CA ILE A 78 -4.17 23.62 12.28
C ILE A 78 -2.65 23.50 12.49
N SER A 79 -2.20 23.54 13.74
CA SER A 79 -0.76 23.45 14.05
C SER A 79 -0.14 22.12 13.60
N SER A 80 -0.91 21.02 13.63
CA SER A 80 -0.43 19.69 13.27
C SER A 80 0.09 19.56 11.82
N THR A 81 -0.32 20.45 10.92
CA THR A 81 0.09 20.43 9.49
C THR A 81 1.21 21.40 9.15
N ARG A 82 1.70 22.19 10.11
CA ARG A 82 2.69 23.26 9.87
C ARG A 82 4.13 22.78 10.06
N SER A 83 5.05 23.34 9.26
CA SER A 83 6.48 23.07 9.42
C SER A 83 7.06 23.92 10.55
N ALA A 84 7.72 23.28 11.52
CA ALA A 84 8.40 23.98 12.62
C ALA A 84 9.55 24.89 12.15
N THR A 85 10.01 24.75 10.91
CA THR A 85 11.21 25.44 10.39
C THR A 85 10.92 26.66 9.51
N ILE A 86 9.70 26.87 9.01
CA ILE A 86 9.36 28.00 8.11
C ILE A 86 7.95 28.50 8.43
N LEU A 87 7.86 29.69 9.04
CA LEU A 87 6.59 30.37 9.33
C LEU A 87 5.84 30.68 8.03
N GLY A 88 4.66 30.08 7.87
CA GLY A 88 3.71 30.37 6.79
C GLY A 88 3.61 29.29 5.72
N ASN A 89 4.48 28.29 5.74
CA ASN A 89 4.47 27.19 4.79
C ASN A 89 4.12 25.86 5.46
N ASP A 90 3.13 25.17 4.91
CA ASP A 90 2.72 23.84 5.36
C ASP A 90 3.80 22.77 5.08
N VAL A 91 3.78 21.67 5.83
CA VAL A 91 4.79 20.59 5.69
C VAL A 91 4.64 19.88 4.35
N GLY A 92 5.60 20.08 3.44
CA GLY A 92 5.75 19.24 2.25
C GLY A 92 4.52 19.23 1.33
N SER A 93 4.28 18.13 0.62
CA SER A 93 3.15 18.02 -0.31
C SER A 93 1.80 18.03 0.42
N LEU A 94 0.73 18.46 -0.26
CA LEU A 94 -0.66 18.38 0.27
C LEU A 94 -0.99 16.99 0.83
N GLY A 95 -0.51 15.92 0.17
CA GLY A 95 -0.69 14.56 0.67
C GLY A 95 0.01 14.28 2.00
N ALA A 96 1.18 14.88 2.28
CA ALA A 96 1.85 14.74 3.57
C ALA A 96 1.08 15.49 4.68
N GLN A 97 0.58 16.70 4.38
CA GLN A 97 -0.26 17.48 5.29
C GLN A 97 -1.56 16.74 5.61
N GLN A 98 -2.20 16.17 4.59
CA GLN A 98 -3.40 15.36 4.77
C GLN A 98 -3.17 14.18 5.73
N GLN A 99 -2.00 13.54 5.69
CA GLN A 99 -1.66 12.46 6.63
C GLN A 99 -1.45 12.95 8.07
N LEU A 100 -0.90 14.15 8.25
CA LEU A 100 -0.78 14.79 9.57
C LEU A 100 -2.16 15.16 10.12
N PHE A 101 -2.96 15.84 9.31
CA PHE A 101 -4.35 16.20 9.60
C PHE A 101 -5.16 14.97 10.03
N HIS A 102 -5.11 13.88 9.26
CA HIS A 102 -5.83 12.64 9.62
C HIS A 102 -5.37 12.04 10.95
N ARG A 103 -4.05 12.05 11.26
CA ARG A 103 -3.55 11.56 12.55
C ARG A 103 -4.06 12.42 13.71
N CYS A 104 -4.05 13.75 13.54
CA CYS A 104 -4.58 14.67 14.53
C CYS A 104 -6.08 14.43 14.76
N VAL A 105 -6.86 14.30 13.68
CA VAL A 105 -8.29 13.94 13.76
C VAL A 105 -8.50 12.59 14.46
N HIS A 106 -7.67 11.58 14.22
CA HIS A 106 -7.78 10.30 14.93
C HIS A 106 -7.55 10.45 16.44
N ILE A 107 -6.60 11.30 16.85
CA ILE A 107 -6.33 11.57 18.26
C ILE A 107 -7.52 12.32 18.89
N ILE A 108 -8.08 13.32 18.20
CA ILE A 108 -9.26 14.04 18.68
C ILE A 108 -10.46 13.09 18.77
N ASP A 109 -10.73 12.28 17.75
CA ASP A 109 -11.81 11.30 17.76
C ASP A 109 -11.63 10.28 18.87
N TYR A 110 -10.40 9.84 19.14
CA TYR A 110 -10.11 8.95 20.26
C TYR A 110 -10.42 9.61 21.62
N ILE A 111 -10.04 10.87 21.81
CA ILE A 111 -10.36 11.64 23.02
C ILE A 111 -11.88 11.80 23.18
N LEU A 112 -12.60 12.07 22.08
CA LEU A 112 -14.06 12.23 22.08
C LEU A 112 -14.79 10.91 22.37
N LEU A 113 -14.27 9.78 21.88
CA LEU A 113 -14.83 8.45 22.19
C LEU A 113 -14.63 8.06 23.65
N ASN A 114 -13.52 8.48 24.26
CA ASN A 114 -13.16 8.19 25.66
C ASN A 114 -13.37 9.40 26.57
N GLN A 115 -14.26 10.32 26.18
CA GLN A 115 -14.45 11.61 26.85
C GLN A 115 -14.90 11.49 28.31
N THR A 116 -15.57 10.39 28.68
CA THR A 116 -15.98 10.11 30.07
C THR A 116 -14.78 9.85 30.96
N ASP A 117 -13.80 9.07 30.47
CA ASP A 117 -12.61 8.71 31.23
C ASP A 117 -11.67 9.90 31.39
N TYR A 118 -11.55 10.71 30.34
CA TYR A 118 -10.75 11.94 30.34
C TYR A 118 -11.44 13.14 30.99
N GLN A 119 -12.76 13.08 31.23
CA GLN A 119 -13.57 14.17 31.79
C GLN A 119 -13.34 15.53 31.08
N ILE A 120 -13.19 15.50 29.75
CA ILE A 120 -12.78 16.67 28.95
C ILE A 120 -13.77 17.84 29.02
N ALA A 121 -15.06 17.58 29.20
CA ALA A 121 -16.07 18.63 29.36
C ALA A 121 -15.85 19.46 30.63
N LYS A 122 -15.26 18.86 31.67
CA LYS A 122 -15.03 19.51 32.97
C LYS A 122 -13.63 20.11 33.08
N PHE A 123 -12.61 19.40 32.61
CA PHE A 123 -11.21 19.77 32.85
C PHE A 123 -10.42 20.13 31.58
N GLY A 124 -11.03 20.00 30.40
CA GLY A 124 -10.35 20.20 29.12
C GLY A 124 -9.19 19.23 28.90
N LEU A 125 -8.21 19.63 28.09
CA LEU A 125 -7.04 18.79 27.77
C LEU A 125 -5.95 18.81 28.85
N ALA A 126 -5.96 19.80 29.75
CA ALA A 126 -4.91 19.98 30.75
C ALA A 126 -4.88 18.91 31.85
N ALA A 127 -5.99 18.20 32.06
CA ALA A 127 -6.06 17.11 33.03
C ALA A 127 -5.50 15.78 32.51
N ILE A 128 -5.16 15.68 31.23
CA ILE A 128 -4.61 14.45 30.67
C ILE A 128 -3.16 14.32 31.13
N ASN A 129 -2.89 13.29 31.93
CA ASN A 129 -1.57 13.03 32.52
C ASN A 129 -0.70 12.09 31.65
N ALA A 130 0.55 11.88 32.06
CA ALA A 130 1.51 11.04 31.34
C ALA A 130 0.98 9.61 31.07
N ASP A 131 0.42 8.94 32.08
CA ASP A 131 -0.08 7.57 31.96
C ASP A 131 -1.22 7.48 30.94
N GLN A 132 -2.13 8.47 30.96
CA GLN A 132 -3.24 8.58 30.01
C GLN A 132 -2.76 8.85 28.58
N LEU A 133 -1.70 9.64 28.39
CA LEU A 133 -1.08 9.87 27.08
C LEU A 133 -0.39 8.62 26.54
N ILE A 134 0.28 7.86 27.40
CA ILE A 134 0.96 6.61 27.04
C ILE A 134 -0.07 5.55 26.68
N ASP A 135 -1.11 5.37 27.49
CA ASP A 135 -2.20 4.43 27.17
C ASP A 135 -2.91 4.82 25.87
N MET A 136 -3.21 6.12 25.66
CA MET A 136 -3.75 6.60 24.38
C MET A 136 -2.86 6.21 23.19
N LEU A 137 -1.54 6.39 23.31
CA LEU A 137 -0.59 6.00 22.27
C LEU A 137 -0.63 4.48 22.04
N ASP A 138 -0.67 3.68 23.10
CA ASP A 138 -0.70 2.22 23.01
C ASP A 138 -2.00 1.72 22.38
N GLN A 139 -3.16 2.28 22.76
CA GLN A 139 -4.45 1.92 22.19
C GLN A 139 -4.55 2.30 20.70
N ILE A 140 -4.19 3.52 20.34
CA ILE A 140 -4.21 3.97 18.93
C ILE A 140 -3.23 3.15 18.07
N THR A 141 -2.16 2.62 18.68
CA THR A 141 -1.14 1.85 17.96
C THR A 141 -1.24 0.33 18.13
N ARG A 142 -2.24 -0.18 18.86
CA ARG A 142 -2.53 -1.61 19.06
C ARG A 142 -2.82 -2.35 17.75
N SER A 143 -3.30 -1.62 16.75
CA SER A 143 -3.53 -2.12 15.39
C SER A 143 -2.98 -1.15 14.34
N SER A 144 -2.48 -1.70 13.22
CA SER A 144 -2.18 -0.91 12.03
C SER A 144 -3.44 -0.44 11.28
N ASP A 145 -4.59 -1.05 11.56
CA ASP A 145 -5.89 -0.61 11.07
C ASP A 145 -6.50 0.38 12.05
N THR A 146 -6.62 1.65 11.62
CA THR A 146 -7.17 2.72 12.45
C THR A 146 -8.66 2.59 12.69
N ALA A 147 -9.40 1.88 11.82
CA ALA A 147 -10.81 1.56 12.09
C ALA A 147 -10.93 0.70 13.34
N GLU A 148 -10.00 -0.24 13.53
CA GLU A 148 -9.94 -1.05 14.74
C GLU A 148 -9.30 -0.28 15.90
N SER A 149 -8.09 0.26 15.74
CA SER A 149 -7.39 0.84 16.90
C SER A 149 -8.06 2.06 17.52
N VAL A 150 -8.69 2.92 16.70
CA VAL A 150 -9.32 4.16 17.18
C VAL A 150 -10.80 3.97 17.48
N TYR A 151 -11.53 3.21 16.65
CA TYR A 151 -13.00 3.15 16.70
C TYR A 151 -13.56 1.79 17.14
N ASP A 152 -12.68 0.80 17.39
CA ASP A 152 -13.05 -0.59 17.70
C ASP A 152 -14.14 -1.13 16.77
N TRP A 153 -13.97 -0.84 15.46
CA TRP A 153 -15.02 -0.95 14.44
C TRP A 153 -15.74 -2.30 14.44
N THR A 154 -14.97 -3.39 14.45
CA THR A 154 -15.53 -4.75 14.44
C THR A 154 -16.40 -5.04 15.67
N GLN A 155 -15.97 -4.63 16.87
CA GLN A 155 -16.73 -4.85 18.09
C GLN A 155 -17.97 -3.96 18.16
N CYS A 156 -17.84 -2.68 17.81
CA CYS A 156 -18.97 -1.74 17.75
C CYS A 156 -20.04 -2.23 16.76
N ALA A 157 -19.64 -2.70 15.58
CA ALA A 157 -20.56 -3.26 14.59
C ALA A 157 -21.23 -4.56 15.09
N ALA A 158 -20.49 -5.44 15.76
CA ALA A 158 -21.06 -6.64 16.37
C ALA A 158 -22.06 -6.30 17.49
N GLY A 159 -21.73 -5.33 18.35
CA GLY A 159 -22.63 -4.80 19.39
C GLY A 159 -23.95 -4.30 18.78
N TYR A 160 -23.86 -3.52 17.72
CA TYR A 160 -25.03 -3.03 17.00
C TYR A 160 -25.84 -4.16 16.33
N CYS A 161 -25.19 -5.16 15.75
CA CYS A 161 -25.89 -6.32 15.18
C CYS A 161 -26.68 -7.09 16.26
N ARG A 162 -26.12 -7.24 17.47
CA ARG A 162 -26.83 -7.87 18.60
C ARG A 162 -28.04 -7.03 19.02
N GLN A 163 -27.87 -5.71 19.14
CA GLN A 163 -28.98 -4.80 19.43
C GLN A 163 -30.09 -4.91 18.36
N LEU A 164 -29.72 -4.87 17.08
CA LEU A 164 -30.66 -4.94 15.98
C LEU A 164 -31.42 -6.27 15.93
N LEU A 165 -30.77 -7.37 16.32
CA LEU A 165 -31.41 -8.68 16.47
C LEU A 165 -32.47 -8.69 17.58
N HIS A 166 -32.26 -7.95 18.67
CA HIS A 166 -33.24 -7.81 19.73
C HIS A 166 -34.42 -6.92 19.33
N GLU A 167 -34.18 -5.89 18.50
CA GLU A 167 -35.21 -4.95 18.05
C GLU A 167 -36.04 -5.48 16.87
N THR A 168 -35.50 -6.42 16.08
CA THR A 168 -36.17 -6.95 14.87
C THR A 168 -37.03 -8.17 15.20
N PRO A 169 -38.33 -8.20 14.84
CA PRO A 169 -39.21 -9.33 15.12
C PRO A 169 -38.73 -10.66 14.48
N PRO A 170 -38.69 -11.78 15.23
CA PRO A 170 -38.21 -13.07 14.72
C PRO A 170 -38.95 -13.58 13.48
N ASP A 171 -40.26 -13.34 13.38
CA ASP A 171 -41.07 -13.79 12.26
C ASP A 171 -40.66 -13.11 10.94
N GLN A 172 -40.25 -11.84 11.01
CA GLN A 172 -39.75 -11.11 9.83
C GLN A 172 -38.38 -11.63 9.40
N ILE A 173 -37.51 -11.95 10.37
CA ILE A 173 -36.19 -12.54 10.10
C ILE A 173 -36.36 -13.87 9.38
N ASN A 174 -37.22 -14.76 9.88
CA ASN A 174 -37.46 -16.07 9.26
C ASN A 174 -38.00 -15.94 7.84
N LYS A 175 -38.97 -15.03 7.62
CA LYS A 175 -39.53 -14.75 6.29
C LYS A 175 -38.47 -14.27 5.28
N ILE A 176 -37.54 -13.41 5.71
CA ILE A 176 -36.45 -12.95 4.85
C ILE A 176 -35.46 -14.07 4.55
N LEU A 177 -35.14 -14.92 5.52
CA LEU A 177 -34.26 -16.07 5.30
C LEU A 177 -34.86 -17.11 4.34
N GLU A 178 -36.20 -17.25 4.32
CA GLU A 178 -36.89 -18.08 3.32
C GLU A 178 -36.82 -17.49 1.90
N LEU A 179 -36.92 -16.15 1.79
CA LEU A 179 -36.83 -15.45 0.51
C LEU A 179 -35.39 -15.36 -0.02
N HIS A 180 -34.41 -15.28 0.88
CA HIS A 180 -32.99 -15.11 0.59
C HIS A 180 -32.13 -16.19 1.26
N PRO A 181 -32.27 -17.47 0.86
CA PRO A 181 -31.51 -18.57 1.45
C PRO A 181 -29.99 -18.42 1.25
N GLU A 182 -29.55 -17.62 0.28
CA GLU A 182 -28.14 -17.27 0.05
C GLU A 182 -27.46 -16.58 1.24
N MET A 183 -28.22 -15.96 2.16
CA MET A 183 -27.67 -15.36 3.39
C MET A 183 -27.02 -16.39 4.33
N ALA A 184 -27.38 -17.66 4.21
CA ALA A 184 -26.78 -18.76 4.96
C ALA A 184 -25.49 -19.33 4.30
N ILE A 185 -25.12 -18.83 3.12
CA ILE A 185 -23.94 -19.31 2.38
C ILE A 185 -22.71 -18.47 2.76
N PHE A 186 -21.60 -19.16 3.04
CA PHE A 186 -20.31 -18.55 3.37
C PHE A 186 -19.31 -18.71 2.21
N SER A 187 -18.57 -17.66 1.84
CA SER A 187 -17.42 -17.77 0.94
C SER A 187 -16.20 -18.39 1.65
N PRO A 188 -15.23 -18.97 0.93
CA PRO A 188 -13.97 -19.41 1.53
C PRO A 188 -13.31 -18.30 2.36
N ASP A 189 -13.23 -17.08 1.81
CA ASP A 189 -12.68 -15.91 2.52
C ASP A 189 -13.42 -15.60 3.84
N GLN A 190 -14.73 -15.84 3.92
CA GLN A 190 -15.52 -15.65 5.15
C GLN A 190 -15.33 -16.78 6.16
N LEU A 191 -15.05 -18.00 5.70
CA LEU A 191 -14.75 -19.14 6.56
C LEU A 191 -13.34 -19.04 7.14
N ASP A 192 -12.42 -18.44 6.38
CA ASP A 192 -11.05 -18.19 6.79
C ASP A 192 -10.93 -16.94 7.71
N ASP A 193 -11.88 -16.00 7.62
CA ASP A 193 -11.95 -14.81 8.49
C ASP A 193 -12.64 -15.10 9.83
N ASP A 194 -11.84 -15.50 10.83
CA ASP A 194 -12.36 -15.73 12.19
C ASP A 194 -12.51 -14.44 13.02
N THR A 195 -12.30 -13.24 12.46
CA THR A 195 -12.18 -12.03 13.28
C THR A 195 -13.50 -11.44 13.76
N PHE A 196 -14.61 -11.70 13.07
CA PHE A 196 -15.91 -11.13 13.43
C PHE A 196 -16.55 -11.84 14.65
N PRO A 197 -17.00 -11.12 15.71
CA PRO A 197 -17.45 -11.73 16.97
C PRO A 197 -18.75 -12.56 16.92
N ILE A 198 -19.60 -12.38 15.91
CA ILE A 198 -20.87 -13.12 15.78
C ILE A 198 -20.66 -14.27 14.79
N LYS A 199 -21.07 -15.48 15.17
CA LYS A 199 -20.85 -16.72 14.40
C LYS A 199 -22.13 -17.52 14.20
N GLY A 200 -22.08 -18.48 13.28
CA GLY A 200 -23.11 -19.49 13.08
C GLY A 200 -24.49 -18.92 12.74
N ASP A 201 -25.54 -19.50 13.32
CA ASP A 201 -26.93 -19.08 13.09
C ASP A 201 -27.19 -17.62 13.48
N MET A 202 -26.53 -17.12 14.54
CA MET A 202 -26.66 -15.72 14.94
C MET A 202 -26.15 -14.76 13.86
N LEU A 203 -25.10 -15.15 13.12
CA LEU A 203 -24.57 -14.33 12.03
C LEU A 203 -25.54 -14.29 10.85
N VAL A 204 -26.15 -15.43 10.51
CA VAL A 204 -27.16 -15.53 9.45
C VAL A 204 -28.40 -14.67 9.79
N ARG A 205 -28.88 -14.75 11.02
CA ARG A 205 -29.96 -13.89 11.51
C ARG A 205 -29.57 -12.41 11.51
N ALA A 206 -28.33 -12.07 11.87
CA ALA A 206 -27.84 -10.70 11.86
C ALA A 206 -27.84 -10.11 10.44
N ARG A 207 -27.42 -10.91 9.44
CA ARG A 207 -27.53 -10.53 8.01
C ARG A 207 -28.97 -10.21 7.63
N ALA A 208 -29.93 -11.06 8.01
CA ALA A 208 -31.34 -10.82 7.74
C ALA A 208 -31.87 -9.56 8.45
N ALA A 209 -31.52 -9.35 9.72
CA ALA A 209 -31.93 -8.14 10.47
C ALA A 209 -31.38 -6.85 9.83
N LEU A 210 -30.12 -6.85 9.41
CA LEU A 210 -29.52 -5.74 8.67
C LEU A 210 -30.21 -5.49 7.33
N PHE A 211 -30.61 -6.56 6.63
CA PHE A 211 -31.36 -6.47 5.38
C PHE A 211 -32.73 -5.83 5.57
N ILE A 212 -33.51 -6.28 6.56
CA ILE A 212 -34.82 -5.70 6.92
C ILE A 212 -34.70 -4.20 7.21
N ASN A 213 -33.61 -3.80 7.87
CA ASN A 213 -33.36 -2.41 8.24
C ASN A 213 -32.64 -1.59 7.15
N ASN A 214 -32.57 -2.09 5.92
CA ASN A 214 -32.04 -1.40 4.73
C ASN A 214 -30.55 -0.99 4.87
N PHE A 215 -29.74 -1.83 5.53
CA PHE A 215 -28.29 -1.59 5.62
C PHE A 215 -27.51 -2.12 4.42
N TYR A 216 -28.07 -2.97 3.57
CA TYR A 216 -27.37 -3.51 2.41
C TYR A 216 -27.46 -2.61 1.18
N ALA A 217 -26.40 -2.64 0.38
CA ALA A 217 -26.36 -2.11 -0.97
C ALA A 217 -25.75 -3.17 -1.92
N ALA A 218 -26.30 -3.27 -3.12
CA ALA A 218 -25.76 -4.15 -4.15
C ALA A 218 -24.44 -3.61 -4.68
N ASN A 219 -23.41 -4.45 -4.67
CA ASN A 219 -22.11 -4.18 -5.26
C ASN A 219 -21.77 -5.29 -6.26
N GLY A 220 -22.23 -5.12 -7.50
CA GLY A 220 -22.16 -6.17 -8.50
C GLY A 220 -23.08 -7.33 -8.13
N SER A 221 -22.52 -8.50 -7.86
CA SER A 221 -23.27 -9.68 -7.42
C SER A 221 -23.21 -9.94 -5.91
N VAL A 222 -22.50 -9.08 -5.16
CA VAL A 222 -22.33 -9.20 -3.71
C VAL A 222 -23.16 -8.11 -3.05
N MET A 223 -23.93 -8.50 -2.04
CA MET A 223 -24.63 -7.61 -1.13
C MET A 223 -23.71 -7.28 0.03
N ASP A 224 -23.37 -6.01 0.15
CA ASP A 224 -22.46 -5.49 1.17
C ASP A 224 -23.18 -4.49 2.07
N ILE A 225 -22.71 -4.37 3.31
CA ILE A 225 -23.28 -3.40 4.25
C ILE A 225 -22.82 -1.99 3.90
N ASN A 226 -23.71 -1.02 4.04
CA ASN A 226 -23.38 0.39 3.90
C ASN A 226 -22.62 0.85 5.16
N THR A 227 -21.29 0.72 5.12
CA THR A 227 -20.42 1.06 6.26
C THR A 227 -20.45 2.55 6.61
N VAL A 228 -20.78 3.44 5.66
CA VAL A 228 -20.97 4.87 5.91
C VAL A 228 -22.23 5.12 6.73
N ARG A 229 -23.33 4.44 6.41
CA ARG A 229 -24.57 4.55 7.19
C ARG A 229 -24.37 4.01 8.60
N LEU A 230 -23.69 2.89 8.74
CA LEU A 230 -23.41 2.29 10.05
C LEU A 230 -22.45 3.16 10.88
N SER A 231 -21.40 3.73 10.27
CA SER A 231 -20.46 4.62 10.98
C SER A 231 -21.12 5.90 11.49
N ARG A 232 -22.07 6.47 10.73
CA ARG A 232 -22.88 7.64 11.17
C ARG A 232 -23.68 7.36 12.44
N ILE A 233 -24.12 6.12 12.65
CA ILE A 233 -24.88 5.73 13.83
C ILE A 233 -23.92 5.50 15.01
N LEU A 234 -22.87 4.72 14.77
CA LEU A 234 -21.94 4.28 15.82
C LEU A 234 -21.05 5.40 16.36
N PHE A 235 -20.65 6.34 15.51
CA PHE A 235 -19.64 7.34 15.84
C PHE A 235 -20.16 8.78 15.66
N LYS A 236 -21.47 8.99 15.82
CA LYS A 236 -22.14 10.29 15.60
C LYS A 236 -21.48 11.46 16.35
N ASP A 237 -20.90 11.19 17.52
CA ASP A 237 -20.27 12.16 18.42
C ASP A 237 -18.73 12.23 18.21
N THR A 238 -18.29 12.14 16.95
CA THR A 238 -16.89 12.28 16.53
C THR A 238 -16.77 13.28 15.38
N LEU A 239 -15.56 13.74 15.07
CA LEU A 239 -15.30 14.59 13.90
C LEU A 239 -15.42 13.77 12.62
N LYS A 240 -14.61 12.72 12.48
CA LYS A 240 -14.50 11.93 11.24
C LYS A 240 -14.96 10.49 11.40
N GLY A 241 -15.05 9.94 12.61
CA GLY A 241 -15.62 8.60 12.82
C GLY A 241 -16.97 8.38 12.15
N LYS A 242 -17.86 9.37 12.21
CA LYS A 242 -19.19 9.40 11.54
C LYS A 242 -19.14 9.56 10.02
N GLN A 243 -17.98 9.95 9.49
CA GLN A 243 -17.80 10.28 8.08
C GLN A 243 -16.88 9.26 7.39
N GLY A 244 -17.24 8.88 6.16
CA GLY A 244 -16.42 7.99 5.35
C GLY A 244 -16.66 6.50 5.61
N ALA A 245 -16.25 5.71 4.62
CA ALA A 245 -16.41 4.27 4.64
C ALA A 245 -15.38 3.63 5.58
N LYS A 246 -15.84 2.76 6.47
CA LYS A 246 -14.98 1.86 7.25
C LYS A 246 -14.70 0.58 6.47
N PRO A 247 -13.65 -0.20 6.82
CA PRO A 247 -13.35 -1.48 6.20
C PRO A 247 -14.57 -2.40 6.16
N ARG A 248 -14.67 -3.17 5.07
CA ARG A 248 -15.78 -4.11 4.87
C ARG A 248 -15.72 -5.21 5.91
N LEU A 249 -16.88 -5.55 6.47
CA LEU A 249 -17.04 -6.66 7.39
C LEU A 249 -17.43 -7.90 6.59
N LEU A 250 -16.42 -8.66 6.13
CA LEU A 250 -16.62 -9.81 5.23
C LEU A 250 -17.68 -10.77 5.78
N ALA A 251 -17.67 -11.06 7.08
CA ALA A 251 -18.64 -11.91 7.74
C ALA A 251 -20.12 -11.51 7.51
N LEU A 252 -20.41 -10.24 7.23
CA LEU A 252 -21.78 -9.75 6.98
C LEU A 252 -22.17 -9.76 5.50
N GLN A 253 -21.27 -10.06 4.57
CA GLN A 253 -21.59 -10.08 3.15
C GLN A 253 -22.34 -11.36 2.73
N PHE A 254 -23.15 -11.26 1.68
CA PHE A 254 -23.68 -12.43 0.99
C PHE A 254 -23.75 -12.13 -0.51
N SER A 255 -23.90 -13.15 -1.37
CA SER A 255 -23.89 -12.95 -2.81
C SER A 255 -25.11 -13.57 -3.47
N GLU A 256 -25.72 -12.81 -4.38
CA GLU A 256 -26.84 -13.26 -5.22
C GLU A 256 -26.37 -14.11 -6.40
N SER A 257 -25.09 -14.00 -6.82
CA SER A 257 -24.51 -14.78 -7.93
C SER A 257 -23.43 -15.74 -7.42
N LEU A 258 -23.65 -17.03 -7.64
CA LEU A 258 -22.78 -18.12 -7.15
C LEU A 258 -21.38 -18.20 -7.82
N THR A 259 -20.94 -17.23 -8.63
CA THR A 259 -19.93 -17.44 -9.70
C THR A 259 -18.69 -16.55 -9.73
N GLU A 260 -18.51 -15.57 -8.83
CA GLU A 260 -17.29 -14.73 -8.87
C GLU A 260 -16.14 -15.41 -8.10
N PHE A 261 -15.33 -16.22 -8.80
CA PHE A 261 -14.10 -16.78 -8.25
C PHE A 261 -12.93 -15.82 -8.49
N SER A 262 -12.24 -15.41 -7.42
CA SER A 262 -11.09 -14.52 -7.49
C SER A 262 -9.75 -15.27 -7.67
N ARG A 263 -9.65 -16.51 -7.18
CA ARG A 263 -8.45 -17.38 -7.19
C ARG A 263 -8.83 -18.87 -7.21
N GLU A 264 -7.95 -19.72 -7.72
CA GLU A 264 -8.13 -21.19 -7.67
C GLU A 264 -7.82 -21.76 -6.29
N TYR A 265 -6.80 -21.23 -5.62
CA TYR A 265 -6.35 -21.68 -4.29
C TYR A 265 -6.23 -20.49 -3.33
N PRO A 266 -6.25 -20.74 -2.00
CA PRO A 266 -5.84 -19.75 -1.03
C PRO A 266 -4.40 -19.29 -1.29
N GLY A 267 -4.13 -18.01 -1.06
CA GLY A 267 -2.80 -17.45 -1.29
C GLY A 267 -1.93 -17.47 -0.05
N ILE A 268 -0.65 -17.79 -0.22
CA ILE A 268 0.32 -17.74 0.87
C ILE A 268 0.37 -16.31 1.42
N GLY A 269 0.18 -16.18 2.74
CA GLY A 269 0.30 -14.89 3.42
C GLY A 269 1.64 -14.20 3.12
N VAL A 270 1.59 -13.09 2.40
CA VAL A 270 2.78 -12.33 1.98
C VAL A 270 3.43 -11.56 3.14
N ARG A 271 2.66 -11.36 4.22
CA ARG A 271 3.14 -10.83 5.49
C ARG A 271 3.31 -11.98 6.46
N SER A 272 4.37 -11.97 7.27
CA SER A 272 4.49 -12.89 8.39
C SER A 272 3.24 -12.76 9.27
N ALA A 273 2.48 -13.85 9.38
CA ALA A 273 1.36 -13.99 10.29
C ALA A 273 1.94 -13.96 11.70
N ASN A 274 1.97 -12.77 12.28
CA ASN A 274 1.78 -12.50 13.69
C ASN A 274 1.93 -10.99 13.94
N ASP A 275 1.01 -10.51 14.77
CA ASP A 275 0.77 -9.18 15.33
C ASP A 275 0.18 -8.08 14.43
N LYS A 276 -1.09 -7.77 14.73
CA LYS A 276 -1.89 -6.65 14.22
C LYS A 276 -1.30 -5.28 14.58
N THR A 277 -0.36 -5.21 15.52
CA THR A 277 0.23 -3.98 16.07
C THR A 277 0.94 -3.11 15.02
N MET A 278 0.87 -1.79 15.22
CA MET A 278 1.50 -0.80 14.34
C MET A 278 3.03 -0.89 14.37
N SER A 279 3.68 -0.57 13.25
CA SER A 279 5.15 -0.57 13.15
C SER A 279 5.79 0.53 13.99
N GLY A 280 7.05 0.35 14.40
CA GLY A 280 7.81 1.36 15.16
C GLY A 280 7.76 2.78 14.56
N PRO A 281 8.01 2.97 13.24
CA PRO A 281 7.86 4.28 12.60
C PRO A 281 6.41 4.81 12.61
N GLY A 282 5.41 3.94 12.59
CA GLY A 282 4.00 4.33 12.75
C GLY A 282 3.70 4.84 14.16
N LYS A 283 4.14 4.07 15.18
CA LYS A 283 4.05 4.47 16.59
C LYS A 283 4.72 5.82 16.84
N GLN A 284 5.93 6.01 16.30
CA GLN A 284 6.66 7.26 16.41
C GLN A 284 5.88 8.45 15.84
N ARG A 285 5.20 8.27 14.69
CA ARG A 285 4.41 9.36 14.09
C ARG A 285 3.22 9.75 14.97
N TYR A 286 2.52 8.80 15.56
CA TYR A 286 1.44 9.10 16.52
C TYR A 286 1.98 9.73 17.79
N ARG A 287 3.10 9.24 18.33
CA ARG A 287 3.77 9.85 19.48
C ARG A 287 4.10 11.31 19.24
N MET A 288 4.69 11.64 18.09
CA MET A 288 4.97 13.03 17.72
C MET A 288 3.70 13.86 17.51
N SER A 289 2.63 13.27 16.97
CA SER A 289 1.34 13.96 16.84
C SER A 289 0.72 14.27 18.20
N ILE A 290 0.71 13.32 19.16
CA ILE A 290 0.21 13.54 20.52
C ILE A 290 1.07 14.59 21.24
N TYR A 291 2.41 14.47 21.14
CA TYR A 291 3.35 15.46 21.68
C TYR A 291 3.07 16.88 21.13
N GLY A 292 2.61 16.98 19.89
CA GLY A 292 2.23 18.24 19.24
C GLY A 292 1.15 19.05 19.97
N MET A 293 0.40 18.48 20.92
CA MET A 293 -0.51 19.26 21.77
C MET A 293 0.22 20.32 22.61
N GLY A 294 1.52 20.13 22.87
CA GLY A 294 2.35 21.10 23.61
C GLY A 294 2.41 22.49 22.96
N ILE A 295 2.16 22.59 21.64
CA ILE A 295 2.14 23.89 20.95
C ILE A 295 1.06 24.84 21.49
N LEU A 296 0.00 24.30 22.11
CA LEU A 296 -1.05 25.09 22.74
C LEU A 296 -0.52 25.95 23.89
N HIS A 297 0.61 25.56 24.51
CA HIS A 297 1.25 26.35 25.56
C HIS A 297 1.80 27.68 25.04
N GLU A 298 2.22 27.74 23.77
CA GLU A 298 2.77 28.98 23.16
C GLU A 298 1.73 30.10 23.06
N ILE A 299 0.44 29.72 23.01
CA ILE A 299 -0.70 30.65 22.90
C ILE A 299 -1.54 30.71 24.19
N GLY A 300 -1.05 30.13 25.29
CA GLY A 300 -1.71 30.19 26.60
C GLY A 300 -3.00 29.35 26.71
N ILE A 301 -3.19 28.35 25.85
CA ILE A 301 -4.34 27.45 25.91
C ILE A 301 -4.03 26.25 26.80
N PRO A 302 -4.93 25.85 27.72
CA PRO A 302 -4.74 24.67 28.55
C PRO A 302 -4.56 23.39 27.73
N ALA A 303 -3.46 22.67 27.99
CA ALA A 303 -3.08 21.42 27.34
C ALA A 303 -2.29 20.54 28.33
N PRO A 304 -2.02 19.25 28.02
CA PRO A 304 -1.29 18.36 28.92
C PRO A 304 0.04 18.97 29.35
N ASN A 305 0.43 18.85 30.63
CA ASN A 305 1.61 19.54 31.14
C ASN A 305 2.88 19.16 30.35
N ALA A 306 3.81 20.11 30.22
CA ALA A 306 5.08 19.88 29.53
C ALA A 306 5.88 18.69 30.11
N SER A 307 5.81 18.45 31.44
CA SER A 307 6.44 17.28 32.06
C SER A 307 5.79 15.96 31.65
N ASP A 308 4.47 15.94 31.46
CA ASP A 308 3.72 14.76 31.04
C ASP A 308 4.00 14.43 29.57
N LEU A 309 4.07 15.47 28.72
CA LEU A 309 4.46 15.35 27.31
C LEU A 309 5.92 14.89 27.16
N ALA A 310 6.83 15.33 28.03
CA ALA A 310 8.21 14.86 28.05
C ALA A 310 8.31 13.37 28.45
N GLN A 311 7.49 12.93 29.42
CA GLN A 311 7.40 11.51 29.79
C GLN A 311 6.94 10.64 28.61
N LEU A 312 5.93 11.08 27.85
CA LEU A 312 5.49 10.41 26.62
C LEU A 312 6.63 10.23 25.60
N LEU A 313 7.48 11.25 25.41
CA LEU A 313 8.63 11.15 24.48
C LEU A 313 9.69 10.15 24.96
N ASN A 314 9.86 10.03 26.27
CA ASN A 314 10.83 9.14 26.89
C ASN A 314 10.29 7.71 27.08
N ALA A 315 8.98 7.50 26.98
CA ALA A 315 8.36 6.20 27.12
C ALA A 315 8.91 5.21 26.07
N PRO A 316 9.22 3.96 26.47
CA PRO A 316 9.77 2.95 25.57
C PRO A 316 8.75 2.62 24.49
N LEU A 317 9.13 2.80 23.23
CA LEU A 317 8.33 2.34 22.10
C LEU A 317 8.62 0.87 21.84
N GLU A 318 7.88 -0.01 22.50
CA GLU A 318 7.83 -1.43 22.10
C GLU A 318 7.08 -1.52 20.76
N GLY A 319 7.82 -1.34 19.67
CA GLY A 319 7.32 -1.51 18.31
C GLY A 319 7.54 -2.94 17.83
N ARG A 320 6.66 -3.41 16.95
CA ARG A 320 6.98 -4.57 16.10
C ARG A 320 8.32 -4.32 15.40
N LYS A 321 9.28 -5.24 15.55
CA LYS A 321 10.39 -5.38 14.59
C LYS A 321 9.75 -5.58 13.23
N LEU A 322 10.00 -4.69 12.26
CA LEU A 322 9.45 -4.75 10.90
C LEU A 322 9.40 -6.22 10.45
N GLY A 323 8.19 -6.78 10.41
CA GLY A 323 8.06 -8.20 10.14
C GLY A 323 8.55 -8.48 8.74
N ARG A 324 9.51 -9.40 8.60
CA ARG A 324 10.02 -9.81 7.30
C ARG A 324 8.83 -10.12 6.39
N PHE A 325 8.65 -9.37 5.30
CA PHE A 325 7.69 -9.82 4.27
C PHE A 325 8.21 -11.16 3.76
N LYS A 326 7.34 -12.15 3.61
CA LYS A 326 7.75 -13.47 3.12
C LYS A 326 8.18 -13.31 1.66
N THR A 327 9.47 -13.50 1.40
CA THR A 327 10.01 -13.54 0.04
C THR A 327 9.44 -14.78 -0.66
N VAL A 328 9.06 -14.64 -1.92
CA VAL A 328 8.71 -15.81 -2.76
C VAL A 328 10.02 -16.55 -3.07
N PRO A 329 10.05 -17.89 -3.01
CA PRO A 329 11.24 -18.65 -3.40
C PRO A 329 11.70 -18.28 -4.82
N PHE A 330 13.01 -18.10 -5.03
CA PHE A 330 13.56 -17.71 -6.35
C PHE A 330 13.08 -18.61 -7.48
N ARG A 331 13.07 -19.93 -7.25
CA ARG A 331 12.61 -20.91 -8.24
C ARG A 331 11.19 -20.63 -8.74
N VAL A 332 10.30 -20.17 -7.87
CA VAL A 332 8.91 -19.86 -8.23
C VAL A 332 8.88 -18.61 -9.10
N VAL A 333 9.64 -17.57 -8.74
CA VAL A 333 9.72 -16.34 -9.54
C VAL A 333 10.34 -16.62 -10.91
N PHE A 334 11.46 -17.35 -10.98
CA PHE A 334 12.09 -17.73 -12.25
C PHE A 334 11.19 -18.60 -13.14
N ALA A 335 10.54 -19.62 -12.57
CA ALA A 335 9.61 -20.46 -13.32
C ALA A 335 8.45 -19.65 -13.89
N THR A 336 7.89 -18.74 -13.08
CA THR A 336 6.77 -17.88 -13.53
C THR A 336 7.23 -16.85 -14.55
N PHE A 337 8.43 -16.28 -14.38
CA PHE A 337 9.03 -15.35 -15.34
C PHE A 337 9.23 -16.03 -16.70
N ARG A 338 9.78 -17.25 -16.70
CA ARG A 338 9.95 -18.07 -17.90
C ARG A 338 8.61 -18.34 -18.58
N ALA A 339 7.61 -18.83 -17.83
CA ALA A 339 6.29 -19.12 -18.37
C ALA A 339 5.61 -17.86 -18.95
N ALA A 340 5.79 -16.70 -18.32
CA ALA A 340 5.29 -15.42 -18.82
C ALA A 340 5.92 -15.00 -20.15
N VAL A 341 7.23 -15.21 -20.32
CA VAL A 341 7.94 -14.96 -21.58
C VAL A 341 7.52 -15.95 -22.66
N GLU A 342 7.46 -17.25 -22.34
CA GLU A 342 7.00 -18.28 -23.27
C GLU A 342 5.56 -18.00 -23.74
N PHE A 343 4.66 -17.62 -22.82
CA PHE A 343 3.29 -17.24 -23.15
C PHE A 343 3.21 -16.00 -24.04
N HIS A 344 4.10 -15.01 -23.86
CA HIS A 344 4.20 -13.86 -24.75
C HIS A 344 4.59 -14.27 -26.17
N LEU A 345 5.66 -15.07 -26.29
CA LEU A 345 6.17 -15.51 -27.59
C LEU A 345 5.16 -16.40 -28.34
N GLU A 346 4.38 -17.21 -27.61
CA GLU A 346 3.41 -18.13 -28.21
C GLU A 346 2.06 -17.47 -28.51
N TYR A 347 1.57 -16.60 -27.61
CA TYR A 347 0.18 -16.13 -27.67
C TYR A 347 0.00 -14.60 -27.65
N GLY A 348 1.03 -13.82 -27.29
CA GLY A 348 0.89 -12.39 -27.01
C GLY A 348 0.28 -11.59 -28.18
N GLU A 349 0.86 -11.70 -29.37
CA GLU A 349 0.33 -11.03 -30.57
C GLU A 349 -1.02 -11.60 -31.02
N ILE A 350 -1.19 -12.93 -30.97
CA ILE A 350 -2.43 -13.61 -31.39
C ILE A 350 -3.62 -13.13 -30.55
N LEU A 351 -3.45 -13.07 -29.22
CA LEU A 351 -4.49 -12.64 -28.29
C LEU A 351 -4.85 -11.16 -28.47
N THR A 352 -3.84 -10.29 -28.55
CA THR A 352 -4.05 -8.84 -28.66
C THR A 352 -4.64 -8.46 -30.02
N ALA A 353 -4.14 -9.01 -31.12
CA ALA A 353 -4.70 -8.80 -32.45
C ALA A 353 -6.12 -9.39 -32.56
N GLY A 354 -6.35 -10.60 -32.04
CA GLY A 354 -7.68 -11.23 -32.01
C GLY A 354 -8.70 -10.39 -31.25
N PHE A 355 -8.32 -9.80 -30.12
CA PHE A 355 -9.16 -8.87 -29.38
C PHE A 355 -9.47 -7.59 -30.17
N CYS A 356 -8.47 -6.98 -30.81
CA CYS A 356 -8.67 -5.82 -31.66
C CYS A 356 -9.64 -6.11 -32.83
N ASN A 357 -9.52 -7.28 -33.46
CA ASN A 357 -10.42 -7.71 -34.54
C ASN A 357 -11.86 -7.85 -34.05
N ILE A 358 -12.06 -8.51 -32.91
CA ILE A 358 -13.39 -8.66 -32.29
C ILE A 358 -13.96 -7.31 -31.88
N ALA A 359 -13.15 -6.43 -31.29
CA ALA A 359 -13.57 -5.10 -30.87
C ALA A 359 -14.00 -4.25 -32.08
N LYS A 360 -13.22 -4.29 -33.16
CA LYS A 360 -13.53 -3.64 -34.44
C LYS A 360 -14.84 -4.17 -35.02
N TYR A 361 -15.01 -5.48 -35.11
CA TYR A 361 -16.25 -6.10 -35.61
C TYR A 361 -17.47 -5.66 -34.79
N CYS A 362 -17.35 -5.64 -33.46
CA CYS A 362 -18.42 -5.17 -32.59
C CYS A 362 -18.77 -3.70 -32.86
N LYS A 363 -17.75 -2.86 -33.01
CA LYS A 363 -17.93 -1.42 -33.28
C LYS A 363 -18.61 -1.18 -34.63
N GLU A 364 -18.18 -1.87 -35.68
CA GLU A 364 -18.74 -1.76 -37.04
C GLU A 364 -20.19 -2.24 -37.12
N ASN A 365 -20.56 -3.24 -36.31
CA ASN A 365 -21.90 -3.82 -36.28
C ASN A 365 -22.81 -3.26 -35.16
N GLY A 366 -22.34 -2.29 -34.37
CA GLY A 366 -23.10 -1.73 -33.24
C GLY A 366 -23.42 -2.74 -32.13
N LEU A 367 -22.58 -3.77 -31.98
CA LEU A 367 -22.71 -4.84 -30.98
C LEU A 367 -21.83 -4.59 -29.75
N THR A 368 -22.19 -5.20 -28.63
CA THR A 368 -21.31 -5.35 -27.45
C THR A 368 -20.73 -6.76 -27.39
N LEU A 369 -19.61 -6.98 -26.68
CA LEU A 369 -18.98 -8.31 -26.60
C LEU A 369 -19.95 -9.38 -26.06
N ASN A 370 -20.83 -8.98 -25.13
CA ASN A 370 -21.86 -9.86 -24.54
C ASN A 370 -23.00 -10.24 -25.49
N GLN A 371 -23.04 -9.67 -26.70
CA GLN A 371 -24.03 -9.97 -27.74
C GLN A 371 -23.47 -10.85 -28.87
N LEU A 372 -22.18 -11.20 -28.85
CA LEU A 372 -21.60 -12.09 -29.84
C LEU A 372 -22.11 -13.53 -29.63
N SER A 373 -22.78 -14.06 -30.65
CA SER A 373 -23.13 -15.49 -30.77
C SER A 373 -21.90 -16.30 -31.24
N GLY A 374 -21.98 -17.64 -31.20
CA GLY A 374 -20.88 -18.52 -31.60
C GLY A 374 -20.40 -18.30 -33.04
N ASP A 375 -21.32 -18.12 -33.99
CA ASP A 375 -20.97 -17.93 -35.41
C ASP A 375 -20.30 -16.57 -35.64
N ASN A 376 -20.87 -15.49 -35.09
CA ASN A 376 -20.31 -14.14 -35.18
C ASN A 376 -18.97 -14.02 -34.44
N PHE A 377 -18.81 -14.76 -33.33
CA PHE A 377 -17.54 -14.84 -32.61
C PHE A 377 -16.46 -15.48 -33.47
N ASN A 378 -16.74 -16.61 -34.11
CA ASN A 378 -15.77 -17.30 -34.96
C ASN A 378 -15.35 -16.46 -36.17
N GLU A 379 -16.30 -15.75 -36.77
CA GLU A 379 -16.02 -14.80 -37.86
C GLU A 379 -15.09 -13.66 -37.38
N ALA A 380 -15.40 -13.06 -36.23
CA ALA A 380 -14.67 -11.91 -35.71
C ALA A 380 -13.29 -12.26 -35.10
N ALA A 381 -13.16 -13.45 -34.48
CA ALA A 381 -11.94 -13.89 -33.80
C ALA A 381 -10.78 -14.17 -34.77
N GLY A 382 -11.10 -14.59 -35.99
CA GLY A 382 -10.11 -14.99 -36.99
C GLY A 382 -9.50 -16.37 -36.72
N SER A 383 -8.84 -16.93 -37.74
CA SER A 383 -8.43 -18.34 -37.71
C SER A 383 -7.35 -18.66 -36.66
N ASP A 384 -6.46 -17.72 -36.37
CA ASP A 384 -5.32 -17.98 -35.48
C ASP A 384 -5.74 -18.02 -34.01
N LEU A 385 -6.69 -17.16 -33.62
CA LEU A 385 -7.26 -17.17 -32.27
C LEU A 385 -8.06 -18.46 -31.99
N LEU A 386 -8.78 -18.96 -32.98
CA LEU A 386 -9.51 -20.23 -32.88
C LEU A 386 -8.56 -21.44 -32.80
N LYS A 387 -7.45 -21.42 -33.55
CA LYS A 387 -6.44 -22.51 -33.54
C LYS A 387 -5.82 -22.73 -32.17
N ILE A 388 -5.61 -21.67 -31.39
CA ILE A 388 -5.02 -21.77 -30.04
C ILE A 388 -6.05 -22.17 -28.97
N GLY A 389 -7.31 -22.44 -29.35
CA GLY A 389 -8.36 -22.99 -28.49
C GLY A 389 -9.40 -21.99 -27.98
N VAL A 390 -9.28 -20.71 -28.34
CA VAL A 390 -10.25 -19.69 -27.90
C VAL A 390 -11.60 -19.95 -28.56
N SER A 391 -12.64 -20.09 -27.74
CA SER A 391 -14.00 -20.41 -28.18
C SER A 391 -15.06 -19.55 -27.50
N LYS A 392 -14.67 -18.73 -26.51
CA LYS A 392 -15.56 -17.88 -25.72
C LYS A 392 -14.92 -16.52 -25.51
N ILE A 393 -15.76 -15.48 -25.46
CA ILE A 393 -15.33 -14.13 -25.07
C ILE A 393 -14.78 -14.13 -23.64
N GLY A 394 -15.50 -14.72 -22.69
CA GLY A 394 -15.02 -14.87 -21.31
C GLY A 394 -15.86 -15.86 -20.53
N LEU A 395 -15.29 -16.43 -19.45
CA LEU A 395 -16.02 -17.35 -18.57
C LEU A 395 -16.98 -16.61 -17.65
N SER A 396 -16.60 -15.37 -17.29
CA SER A 396 -17.33 -14.50 -16.38
C SER A 396 -18.33 -13.56 -17.09
N CYS A 397 -18.35 -13.57 -18.44
CA CYS A 397 -19.26 -12.74 -19.24
C CYS A 397 -20.70 -13.24 -19.15
N LYS A 398 -21.64 -12.35 -18.78
CA LYS A 398 -23.07 -12.65 -18.83
C LYS A 398 -23.57 -12.45 -20.26
N ILE A 399 -23.75 -13.54 -20.99
CA ILE A 399 -24.47 -13.52 -22.27
C ILE A 399 -25.95 -13.17 -21.99
N LYS A 400 -26.49 -12.14 -22.65
CA LYS A 400 -27.92 -11.78 -22.51
C LYS A 400 -28.80 -12.97 -22.90
N GLY A 401 -29.70 -13.40 -22.01
CA GLY A 401 -30.73 -14.42 -22.28
C GLY A 401 -30.47 -15.82 -21.73
N VAL A 402 -29.32 -16.08 -21.09
CA VAL A 402 -29.03 -17.39 -20.48
C VAL A 402 -29.13 -17.32 -18.96
N HIS A 403 -30.19 -17.88 -18.39
CA HIS A 403 -30.27 -18.15 -16.95
C HIS A 403 -29.30 -19.30 -16.61
N LYS A 404 -28.28 -19.09 -15.76
CA LYS A 404 -27.42 -20.20 -15.30
C LYS A 404 -27.72 -20.68 -13.88
N VAL A 405 -28.20 -21.93 -13.89
CA VAL A 405 -28.06 -23.10 -13.01
C VAL A 405 -27.25 -22.95 -11.70
N LYS A 406 -27.93 -23.37 -10.62
CA LYS A 406 -27.42 -23.65 -9.27
C LYS A 406 -26.43 -24.84 -9.29
N GLY A 407 -25.15 -24.59 -9.00
CA GLY A 407 -24.13 -25.64 -8.89
C GLY A 407 -23.23 -25.45 -7.67
N SER A 408 -22.75 -26.55 -7.09
CA SER A 408 -21.79 -26.58 -5.97
C SER A 408 -20.45 -25.94 -6.37
N ARG A 409 -19.97 -24.97 -5.56
CA ARG A 409 -18.74 -24.18 -5.82
C ARG A 409 -17.50 -25.03 -6.14
N LYS A 410 -17.29 -26.18 -5.48
CA LYS A 410 -16.10 -27.01 -5.72
C LYS A 410 -16.02 -27.58 -7.14
N LYS A 411 -17.16 -27.97 -7.73
CA LYS A 411 -17.19 -28.40 -9.15
C LYS A 411 -17.02 -27.20 -10.09
N GLY A 412 -17.56 -26.04 -9.74
CA GLY A 412 -17.45 -24.80 -10.54
C GLY A 412 -16.04 -24.19 -10.60
N VAL A 413 -15.27 -24.19 -9.51
CA VAL A 413 -13.88 -23.68 -9.50
C VAL A 413 -12.99 -24.52 -10.42
N THR A 414 -12.98 -25.84 -10.23
CA THR A 414 -12.15 -26.74 -11.04
C THR A 414 -12.51 -26.66 -12.52
N GLU A 415 -13.80 -26.58 -12.85
CA GLU A 415 -14.25 -26.42 -14.24
C GLU A 415 -13.82 -25.06 -14.82
N TYR A 416 -13.93 -23.98 -14.05
CA TYR A 416 -13.52 -22.64 -14.46
C TYR A 416 -12.03 -22.59 -14.82
N PHE A 417 -11.16 -22.99 -13.88
CA PHE A 417 -9.71 -22.96 -14.09
C PHE A 417 -9.24 -24.03 -15.08
N GLY A 418 -9.98 -25.13 -15.23
CA GLY A 418 -9.81 -26.08 -16.33
C GLY A 418 -10.01 -25.42 -17.70
N GLN A 419 -11.13 -24.71 -17.89
CA GLN A 419 -11.41 -23.99 -19.14
C GLN A 419 -10.42 -22.85 -19.41
N LEU A 420 -9.96 -22.14 -18.36
CA LEU A 420 -8.94 -21.12 -18.47
C LEU A 420 -7.63 -21.69 -19.05
N ARG A 421 -7.15 -22.81 -18.51
CA ARG A 421 -5.92 -23.48 -18.97
C ARG A 421 -6.05 -24.20 -20.31
N SER A 422 -7.28 -24.49 -20.75
CA SER A 422 -7.56 -24.98 -22.10
C SER A 422 -7.74 -23.85 -23.13
N ASN A 423 -7.34 -22.62 -22.79
CA ASN A 423 -7.41 -21.43 -23.64
C ASN A 423 -8.79 -21.05 -24.15
N HIS A 424 -9.88 -21.53 -23.55
CA HIS A 424 -11.21 -21.21 -24.04
C HIS A 424 -11.59 -19.71 -23.97
N PRO A 425 -11.25 -18.94 -22.91
CA PRO A 425 -11.79 -17.60 -22.72
C PRO A 425 -10.81 -16.45 -23.07
N LEU A 426 -11.17 -15.63 -24.05
CA LEU A 426 -10.31 -14.54 -24.53
C LEU A 426 -9.96 -13.48 -23.46
N LEU A 427 -10.96 -12.98 -22.73
CA LEU A 427 -10.77 -11.85 -21.82
C LEU A 427 -9.90 -12.23 -20.61
N GLU A 428 -10.11 -13.41 -20.04
CA GLU A 428 -9.26 -13.95 -18.99
C GLU A 428 -7.83 -14.22 -19.51
N LEU A 429 -7.65 -14.70 -20.75
CA LEU A 429 -6.33 -14.87 -21.37
C LEU A 429 -5.61 -13.54 -21.60
N LEU A 430 -6.32 -12.47 -21.99
CA LEU A 430 -5.73 -11.12 -22.05
C LEU A 430 -5.33 -10.62 -20.67
N ALA A 431 -6.12 -10.91 -19.63
CA ALA A 431 -5.74 -10.59 -18.26
C ALA A 431 -4.50 -11.39 -17.80
N VAL A 432 -4.38 -12.66 -18.18
CA VAL A 432 -3.17 -13.48 -17.99
C VAL A 432 -1.97 -12.86 -18.73
N TYR A 433 -2.18 -12.39 -19.97
CA TYR A 433 -1.12 -11.74 -20.74
C TYR A 433 -0.64 -10.45 -20.06
N VAL A 434 -1.56 -9.56 -19.68
CA VAL A 434 -1.21 -8.33 -18.94
C VAL A 434 -0.50 -8.67 -17.62
N GLY A 435 -0.96 -9.70 -16.91
CA GLY A 435 -0.30 -10.24 -15.71
C GLY A 435 1.12 -10.73 -15.99
N SER A 436 1.34 -11.35 -17.15
CA SER A 436 2.66 -11.81 -17.61
C SER A 436 3.62 -10.64 -17.84
N VAL A 437 3.15 -9.58 -18.53
CA VAL A 437 3.95 -8.35 -18.70
C VAL A 437 4.25 -7.70 -17.34
N GLN A 438 3.29 -7.67 -16.42
CA GLN A 438 3.49 -7.15 -15.06
C GLN A 438 4.56 -7.94 -14.28
N ILE A 439 4.56 -9.28 -14.39
CA ILE A 439 5.55 -10.14 -13.74
C ILE A 439 6.95 -9.88 -14.31
N VAL A 440 7.09 -9.85 -15.64
CA VAL A 440 8.38 -9.64 -16.31
C VAL A 440 8.94 -8.26 -15.98
N VAL A 441 8.19 -7.19 -16.26
CA VAL A 441 8.60 -5.80 -15.99
C VAL A 441 8.82 -5.60 -14.49
N GLY A 442 7.96 -6.16 -13.65
CA GLY A 442 8.05 -6.06 -12.20
C GLY A 442 9.32 -6.72 -11.64
N ALA A 443 9.73 -7.86 -12.21
CA ALA A 443 10.91 -8.62 -11.80
C ALA A 443 12.23 -7.94 -12.18
N ILE A 444 12.30 -7.26 -13.34
CA ILE A 444 13.57 -6.73 -13.87
C ILE A 444 13.73 -5.20 -13.77
N MET A 445 12.64 -4.44 -13.57
CA MET A 445 12.72 -2.98 -13.50
C MET A 445 12.76 -2.44 -12.07
N ALA A 446 12.54 -3.32 -11.08
CA ALA A 446 12.58 -2.97 -9.66
C ALA A 446 11.71 -1.77 -9.27
N ARG A 447 10.60 -1.49 -9.95
CA ARG A 447 9.72 -0.33 -9.69
C ARG A 447 8.77 -0.56 -8.52
N ARG A 448 8.31 0.51 -7.86
CA ARG A 448 7.22 0.43 -6.87
C ARG A 448 5.91 0.14 -7.59
N PHE A 449 5.00 -0.52 -6.89
CA PHE A 449 3.64 -0.80 -7.36
C PHE A 449 2.97 0.41 -8.01
N GLY A 450 2.97 1.54 -7.30
CA GLY A 450 2.38 2.76 -7.82
C GLY A 450 3.10 3.39 -9.01
N GLU A 451 4.42 3.20 -9.14
CA GLU A 451 5.18 3.72 -10.28
C GLU A 451 4.84 2.93 -11.56
N LEU A 452 4.55 1.63 -11.43
CA LEU A 452 4.09 0.79 -12.54
C LEU A 452 2.64 1.09 -12.95
N LEU A 453 1.76 1.38 -11.99
CA LEU A 453 0.39 1.82 -12.30
C LEU A 453 0.37 3.12 -13.10
N ASP A 454 1.28 4.05 -12.79
CA ASP A 454 1.36 5.37 -13.41
C ASP A 454 2.05 5.36 -14.79
N LEU A 455 2.48 4.20 -15.31
CA LEU A 455 3.11 4.11 -16.63
C LEU A 455 2.08 4.38 -17.72
N HIS A 456 2.28 5.48 -18.45
CA HIS A 456 1.42 5.84 -19.57
C HIS A 456 1.99 5.31 -20.89
N THR A 457 1.15 4.70 -21.74
CA THR A 457 1.59 4.08 -23.01
C THR A 457 2.39 5.02 -23.91
N LEU A 458 1.97 6.28 -24.02
CA LEU A 458 2.66 7.31 -24.83
C LEU A 458 4.05 7.71 -24.34
N THR A 459 4.38 7.50 -23.06
CA THR A 459 5.58 8.10 -22.45
C THR A 459 6.42 7.12 -21.65
N CYS A 460 6.01 5.85 -21.53
CA CYS A 460 6.68 4.87 -20.68
C CYS A 460 8.01 4.37 -21.25
N LEU A 461 8.22 4.49 -22.58
CA LEU A 461 9.47 4.17 -23.26
C LEU A 461 10.03 5.44 -23.91
N ASP A 462 11.35 5.56 -23.91
CA ASP A 462 12.03 6.60 -24.68
C ASP A 462 12.02 6.30 -26.19
N ILE A 463 12.44 7.27 -27.00
CA ILE A 463 12.50 7.14 -28.47
C ILE A 463 13.40 5.95 -28.88
N SER A 464 14.50 5.70 -28.17
CA SER A 464 15.39 4.57 -28.47
C SER A 464 14.86 3.22 -28.02
N LYS A 465 13.78 3.21 -27.21
CA LYS A 465 13.21 2.03 -26.56
C LYS A 465 14.22 1.23 -25.73
N LYS A 466 15.21 1.93 -25.17
CA LYS A 466 16.22 1.35 -24.27
C LYS A 466 16.00 1.78 -22.83
N TRP A 467 15.08 2.71 -22.59
CA TRP A 467 14.82 3.29 -21.30
C TRP A 467 13.34 3.26 -20.94
N LEU A 468 13.03 2.74 -19.75
CA LEU A 468 11.74 2.90 -19.11
C LEU A 468 11.69 4.22 -18.36
N ILE A 469 10.72 5.08 -18.71
CA ILE A 469 10.51 6.40 -18.11
C ILE A 469 9.35 6.32 -17.11
N PHE A 470 9.56 6.83 -15.89
CA PHE A 470 8.56 6.83 -14.82
C PHE A 470 8.69 8.05 -13.91
N LYS A 471 7.61 8.35 -13.17
CA LYS A 471 7.60 9.41 -12.14
C LYS A 471 7.95 8.80 -10.79
N ASN A 472 9.10 9.17 -10.21
CA ASN A 472 9.54 8.65 -8.91
C ASN A 472 8.57 9.10 -7.80
N ARG A 473 7.89 8.15 -7.14
CA ARG A 473 6.86 8.49 -6.14
C ARG A 473 7.42 9.05 -4.83
N LYS A 474 8.72 8.89 -4.56
CA LYS A 474 9.38 9.37 -3.33
C LYS A 474 10.25 10.62 -3.51
N SER A 475 10.23 11.25 -4.68
CA SER A 475 11.08 12.43 -4.98
C SER A 475 10.46 13.78 -4.57
N THR A 476 9.29 13.81 -3.94
CA THR A 476 8.53 15.05 -3.68
C THR A 476 9.07 15.91 -2.52
N LYS A 477 10.15 15.53 -1.85
CA LYS A 477 10.68 16.26 -0.69
C LYS A 477 11.26 17.60 -1.18
N ASN A 478 10.77 18.73 -0.65
CA ASN A 478 11.15 20.11 -0.99
C ASN A 478 10.79 20.59 -2.42
N LEU A 479 9.95 19.86 -3.16
CA LEU A 479 9.58 20.20 -4.56
C LEU A 479 8.07 20.45 -4.73
N TYR A 480 7.37 21.00 -3.72
CA TYR A 480 5.93 21.34 -3.79
C TYR A 480 5.01 20.22 -4.29
N GLY A 481 5.37 18.95 -4.03
CA GLY A 481 4.59 17.79 -4.47
C GLY A 481 4.81 17.36 -5.94
N ILE A 482 5.66 18.06 -6.69
CA ILE A 482 6.08 17.65 -8.03
C ILE A 482 7.01 16.45 -7.93
N ARG A 483 6.76 15.43 -8.76
CA ARG A 483 7.58 14.21 -8.83
C ARG A 483 8.61 14.35 -9.95
N ASN A 484 9.84 13.96 -9.66
CA ASN A 484 10.88 13.84 -10.68
C ASN A 484 10.54 12.72 -11.67
N THR A 485 10.68 13.03 -12.96
CA THR A 485 10.67 12.04 -14.04
C THR A 485 12.07 11.47 -14.18
N GLU A 486 12.19 10.15 -14.16
CA GLU A 486 13.46 9.44 -14.22
C GLU A 486 13.39 8.32 -15.26
N ALA A 487 14.56 7.89 -15.77
CA ALA A 487 14.70 6.84 -16.77
C ALA A 487 15.62 5.71 -16.27
N ARG A 488 15.29 4.44 -16.55
CA ARG A 488 16.15 3.28 -16.24
C ARG A 488 16.27 2.34 -17.43
N PRO A 489 17.42 1.68 -17.63
CA PRO A 489 17.62 0.75 -18.72
C PRO A 489 16.61 -0.41 -18.60
N ILE A 490 16.06 -0.84 -19.73
CA ILE A 490 15.09 -1.92 -19.82
C ILE A 490 15.56 -2.96 -20.84
N GLU A 491 15.34 -4.24 -20.53
CA GLU A 491 15.72 -5.35 -21.40
C GLU A 491 14.80 -5.45 -22.63
N PRO A 492 15.32 -5.85 -23.81
CA PRO A 492 14.57 -5.92 -25.06
C PRO A 492 13.30 -6.76 -24.97
N ILE A 493 13.32 -7.89 -24.24
CA ILE A 493 12.14 -8.75 -24.09
C ILE A 493 11.00 -8.03 -23.36
N ALA A 494 11.31 -7.20 -22.36
CA ALA A 494 10.29 -6.43 -21.68
C ALA A 494 9.77 -5.27 -22.54
N VAL A 495 10.64 -4.69 -23.38
CA VAL A 495 10.24 -3.71 -24.39
C VAL A 495 9.24 -4.33 -25.35
N GLU A 496 9.54 -5.50 -25.92
CA GLU A 496 8.66 -6.21 -26.86
C GLU A 496 7.27 -6.45 -26.27
N MET A 497 7.21 -6.99 -25.04
CA MET A 497 5.94 -7.20 -24.32
C MET A 497 5.16 -5.90 -24.09
N ILE A 498 5.85 -4.81 -23.71
CA ILE A 498 5.25 -3.48 -23.53
C ILE A 498 4.70 -2.97 -24.87
N GLU A 499 5.47 -3.12 -25.95
CA GLU A 499 5.06 -2.69 -27.28
C GLU A 499 3.85 -3.44 -27.78
N THR A 500 3.71 -4.74 -27.50
CA THR A 500 2.47 -5.47 -27.83
C THR A 500 1.24 -4.85 -27.17
N LEU A 501 1.34 -4.42 -25.90
CA LEU A 501 0.24 -3.73 -25.22
C LEU A 501 -0.01 -2.33 -25.79
N ILE A 502 1.04 -1.58 -26.14
CA ILE A 502 0.93 -0.27 -26.79
C ILE A 502 0.23 -0.43 -28.15
N ASN A 503 0.65 -1.39 -28.97
CA ASN A 503 0.10 -1.68 -30.28
C ASN A 503 -1.38 -2.07 -30.19
N MET A 504 -1.76 -2.88 -29.20
CA MET A 504 -3.17 -3.18 -28.92
C MET A 504 -3.97 -1.90 -28.67
N GLN A 505 -3.50 -1.01 -27.78
CA GLN A 505 -4.20 0.25 -27.52
C GLN A 505 -4.24 1.16 -28.76
N SER A 506 -3.16 1.24 -29.53
CA SER A 506 -3.12 2.03 -30.77
C SER A 506 -4.12 1.54 -31.81
N GLN A 507 -4.30 0.22 -31.97
CA GLN A 507 -5.31 -0.34 -32.86
C GLN A 507 -6.74 -0.08 -32.36
N LEU A 508 -6.98 -0.20 -31.06
CA LEU A 508 -8.27 0.12 -30.45
C LEU A 508 -8.61 1.62 -30.59
N LEU A 509 -7.61 2.50 -30.53
CA LEU A 509 -7.78 3.93 -30.76
C LEU A 509 -8.12 4.21 -32.22
N ALA A 510 -7.37 3.62 -33.16
CA ALA A 510 -7.58 3.80 -34.60
C ALA A 510 -8.97 3.31 -35.05
N THR A 511 -9.52 2.30 -34.38
CA THR A 511 -10.88 1.77 -34.64
C THR A 511 -11.98 2.51 -33.88
N GLY A 512 -11.65 3.50 -33.04
CA GLY A 512 -12.62 4.25 -32.24
C GLY A 512 -13.29 3.42 -31.13
N CYS A 513 -12.64 2.34 -30.69
CA CYS A 513 -13.06 1.53 -29.54
C CYS A 513 -12.68 2.20 -28.21
N ILE A 514 -11.56 2.93 -28.19
CA ILE A 514 -11.16 3.82 -27.10
C ILE A 514 -10.99 5.25 -27.61
N GLU A 515 -11.15 6.24 -26.72
CA GLU A 515 -11.09 7.67 -27.07
C GLU A 515 -9.67 8.23 -27.00
N GLN A 516 -8.82 7.65 -26.14
CA GLN A 516 -7.43 8.06 -25.96
C GLN A 516 -6.58 6.87 -25.50
N MET A 517 -5.27 6.96 -25.72
CA MET A 517 -4.30 6.05 -25.13
C MET A 517 -4.35 6.17 -23.59
N GLN A 518 -4.30 5.04 -22.89
CA GLN A 518 -4.40 4.97 -21.43
C GLN A 518 -3.09 4.53 -20.78
N HIS A 519 -3.12 4.21 -19.49
CA HIS A 519 -2.02 3.55 -18.80
C HIS A 519 -1.70 2.17 -19.40
N LEU A 520 -0.43 1.78 -19.30
CA LEU A 520 0.13 0.59 -19.94
C LEU A 520 -0.60 -0.69 -19.55
N PHE A 521 -0.92 -0.83 -18.26
CA PHE A 521 -1.56 -2.03 -17.71
C PHE A 521 -3.10 -1.97 -17.69
N SER A 522 -3.71 -1.04 -18.44
CA SER A 522 -5.15 -1.08 -18.68
C SER A 522 -5.54 -2.38 -19.39
N ALA A 523 -6.56 -3.06 -18.86
CA ALA A 523 -7.02 -4.36 -19.36
C ALA A 523 -8.53 -4.32 -19.64
N PRO A 524 -9.04 -5.15 -20.56
CA PRO A 524 -10.47 -5.21 -20.82
C PRO A 524 -11.24 -5.74 -19.60
N SER A 525 -12.49 -5.32 -19.48
CA SER A 525 -13.40 -5.78 -18.43
C SER A 525 -13.73 -7.26 -18.61
N LEU A 526 -13.50 -8.10 -17.60
CA LEU A 526 -13.93 -9.50 -17.59
C LEU A 526 -15.46 -9.68 -17.64
N LYS A 527 -16.22 -8.57 -17.53
CA LYS A 527 -17.68 -8.54 -17.67
C LYS A 527 -18.14 -8.35 -19.13
N GLY A 528 -17.21 -8.22 -20.08
CA GLY A 528 -17.52 -8.11 -21.51
C GLY A 528 -17.84 -6.70 -21.99
N ASP A 529 -17.22 -5.68 -21.37
CA ASP A 529 -17.26 -4.31 -21.89
C ASP A 529 -16.15 -4.09 -22.92
N LEU A 530 -16.44 -3.37 -24.00
CA LEU A 530 -15.47 -3.00 -25.07
C LEU A 530 -14.39 -2.01 -24.63
N LYS A 531 -14.53 -1.43 -23.43
CA LYS A 531 -13.60 -0.42 -22.92
C LYS A 531 -12.47 -1.07 -22.13
N LEU A 532 -11.30 -0.44 -22.20
CA LEU A 532 -10.21 -0.71 -21.29
C LEU A 532 -10.47 -0.02 -19.95
N LEU A 533 -10.26 -0.77 -18.86
CA LEU A 533 -10.36 -0.27 -17.50
C LEU A 533 -9.01 0.28 -17.05
N GLU A 534 -9.01 1.48 -16.47
CA GLU A 534 -7.82 2.05 -15.83
C GLU A 534 -7.29 1.10 -14.75
N PRO A 535 -5.96 0.90 -14.67
CA PRO A 535 -5.38 -0.04 -13.73
C PRO A 535 -5.47 0.52 -12.30
N ASP A 536 -5.85 -0.34 -11.37
CA ASP A 536 -5.91 -0.03 -9.95
C ASP A 536 -5.26 -1.14 -9.11
N GLY A 537 -5.28 -0.95 -7.79
CA GLY A 537 -4.83 -1.94 -6.80
C GLY A 537 -5.36 -3.35 -7.04
N TYR A 538 -6.63 -3.44 -7.41
CA TYR A 538 -7.37 -4.68 -7.53
C TYR A 538 -7.12 -5.35 -8.88
N SER A 539 -7.31 -4.63 -9.99
CA SER A 539 -7.15 -5.16 -11.35
C SER A 539 -5.72 -5.59 -11.63
N TYR A 540 -4.73 -4.86 -11.11
CA TYR A 540 -3.32 -5.25 -11.22
C TYR A 540 -3.04 -6.59 -10.51
N ASN A 541 -3.46 -6.74 -9.25
CA ASN A 541 -3.22 -7.98 -8.51
C ASN A 541 -4.04 -9.15 -9.08
N ARG A 542 -5.28 -8.91 -9.54
CA ARG A 542 -6.12 -9.91 -10.18
C ARG A 542 -5.46 -10.49 -11.44
N ASN A 543 -4.86 -9.64 -12.28
CA ASN A 543 -4.20 -10.09 -13.50
C ASN A 543 -2.98 -10.98 -13.18
N ILE A 544 -2.17 -10.61 -12.18
CA ILE A 544 -1.09 -11.48 -11.68
C ILE A 544 -1.65 -12.78 -11.08
N ASP A 545 -2.76 -12.72 -10.34
CA ASP A 545 -3.39 -13.90 -9.75
C ASP A 545 -3.85 -14.89 -10.83
N LEU A 546 -4.51 -14.40 -11.88
CA LEU A 546 -4.90 -15.19 -13.04
C LEU A 546 -3.69 -15.80 -13.75
N ALA A 547 -2.61 -15.04 -13.93
CA ALA A 547 -1.37 -15.58 -14.51
C ALA A 547 -0.79 -16.70 -13.63
N CYS A 548 -0.80 -16.55 -12.30
CA CYS A 548 -0.34 -17.58 -11.38
C CYS A 548 -1.21 -18.85 -11.43
N ASP A 549 -2.53 -18.70 -11.57
CA ASP A 549 -3.47 -19.82 -11.69
C ASP A 549 -3.37 -20.52 -13.06
N TYR A 550 -3.13 -19.76 -14.12
CA TYR A 550 -2.91 -20.28 -15.47
C TYR A 550 -1.59 -21.08 -15.54
N PHE A 551 -0.47 -20.50 -15.08
CA PHE A 551 0.84 -21.17 -15.05
C PHE A 551 0.99 -22.20 -13.92
N GLN A 552 -0.01 -22.31 -13.05
CA GLN A 552 -0.04 -23.23 -11.92
C GLN A 552 1.20 -23.10 -11.02
N THR A 553 1.50 -21.89 -10.52
CA THR A 553 2.64 -21.65 -9.62
C THR A 553 2.64 -22.58 -8.40
N GLU A 554 3.81 -22.90 -7.84
CA GLU A 554 3.91 -23.92 -6.78
C GLU A 554 2.90 -23.73 -5.63
N ILE A 555 2.44 -24.85 -5.09
CA ILE A 555 1.58 -24.92 -3.89
C ILE A 555 2.42 -25.44 -2.73
N ASN A 556 2.24 -24.85 -1.54
CA ASN A 556 2.96 -25.29 -0.35
C ASN A 556 2.29 -26.51 0.32
N LYS A 557 2.91 -27.00 1.40
CA LYS A 557 2.39 -28.15 2.16
C LYS A 557 0.99 -27.94 2.78
N ASN A 558 0.56 -26.68 2.91
CA ASN A 558 -0.75 -26.31 3.49
C ASN A 558 -1.85 -26.16 2.42
N GLY A 559 -1.54 -26.42 1.14
CA GLY A 559 -2.50 -26.25 0.04
C GLY A 559 -2.66 -24.79 -0.43
N GLU A 560 -1.72 -23.90 -0.08
CA GLU A 560 -1.73 -22.49 -0.48
C GLU A 560 -0.81 -22.25 -1.69
N ARG A 561 -1.26 -21.47 -2.67
CA ARG A 561 -0.49 -21.13 -3.89
C ARG A 561 0.36 -19.87 -3.68
N TYR A 562 1.55 -19.84 -4.30
CA TYR A 562 2.37 -18.63 -4.40
C TYR A 562 1.77 -17.65 -5.43
N TYR A 563 0.94 -16.72 -4.95
CA TYR A 563 0.51 -15.55 -5.73
C TYR A 563 1.49 -14.40 -5.56
N ILE A 564 2.19 -14.06 -6.64
CA ILE A 564 3.27 -13.09 -6.65
C ILE A 564 2.73 -11.66 -6.47
N ARG A 565 3.44 -10.81 -5.72
CA ARG A 565 3.12 -9.38 -5.56
C ARG A 565 4.26 -8.49 -6.03
N GLN A 566 3.93 -7.29 -6.49
CA GLN A 566 4.93 -6.36 -7.04
C GLN A 566 6.06 -6.01 -6.07
N HIS A 567 5.78 -5.91 -4.77
CA HIS A 567 6.85 -5.66 -3.79
C HIS A 567 7.77 -6.87 -3.62
N GLN A 568 7.29 -8.10 -3.83
CA GLN A 568 8.13 -9.30 -3.83
C GLN A 568 9.00 -9.34 -5.08
N LEU A 569 8.48 -8.93 -6.24
CA LEU A 569 9.26 -8.79 -7.48
C LEU A 569 10.36 -7.72 -7.37
N ARG A 570 10.04 -6.56 -6.79
CA ARG A 570 11.03 -5.53 -6.49
C ARG A 570 12.13 -6.01 -5.54
N ARG A 571 11.79 -6.87 -4.57
CA ARG A 571 12.78 -7.51 -3.68
C ARG A 571 13.60 -8.56 -4.43
N PHE A 572 12.96 -9.39 -5.24
CA PHE A 572 13.62 -10.36 -6.09
C PHE A 572 14.67 -9.70 -6.98
N PHE A 573 14.37 -8.55 -7.60
CA PHE A 573 15.36 -7.80 -8.38
C PHE A 573 16.60 -7.44 -7.55
N ALA A 574 16.39 -6.88 -6.35
CA ALA A 574 17.51 -6.48 -5.49
C ALA A 574 18.37 -7.70 -5.16
N MET A 575 17.75 -8.83 -4.84
CA MET A 575 18.46 -10.08 -4.60
C MET A 575 19.19 -10.60 -5.84
N LEU A 576 18.56 -10.57 -7.01
CA LEU A 576 19.15 -10.99 -8.28
C LEU A 576 20.40 -10.15 -8.59
N PHE A 577 20.33 -8.85 -8.34
CA PHE A 577 21.46 -7.93 -8.49
C PHE A 577 22.64 -8.31 -7.58
N PHE A 578 22.38 -8.75 -6.34
CA PHE A 578 23.43 -9.24 -5.44
C PHE A 578 23.97 -10.62 -5.85
N HIS A 579 23.12 -11.51 -6.35
CA HIS A 579 23.54 -12.86 -6.73
C HIS A 579 24.26 -12.92 -8.09
N GLY A 580 24.06 -11.93 -8.95
CA GLY A 580 24.62 -11.90 -10.31
C GLY A 580 26.02 -11.28 -10.42
N SER A 581 26.78 -11.21 -9.31
CA SER A 581 28.12 -10.63 -9.14
C SER A 581 28.82 -10.22 -10.45
N SER A 582 28.93 -8.91 -10.74
CA SER A 582 30.13 -8.40 -11.43
C SER A 582 30.30 -6.88 -11.58
N PHE A 583 29.28 -6.03 -11.72
CA PHE A 583 29.57 -4.59 -11.97
C PHE A 583 28.48 -3.65 -11.44
N GLY A 584 28.81 -2.79 -10.47
CA GLY A 584 28.05 -1.58 -10.16
C GLY A 584 27.89 -1.18 -8.68
N GLY A 585 28.20 -2.07 -7.74
CA GLY A 585 28.09 -1.77 -6.30
C GLY A 585 26.68 -1.36 -5.81
N LEU A 586 26.61 -0.97 -4.54
CA LEU A 586 25.36 -0.51 -3.88
C LEU A 586 24.77 0.75 -4.52
N ASP A 587 25.62 1.57 -5.13
CA ASP A 587 25.21 2.82 -5.77
C ASP A 587 24.42 2.60 -7.07
N VAL A 588 24.81 1.63 -7.91
CA VAL A 588 24.02 1.26 -9.08
C VAL A 588 22.70 0.65 -8.66
N LEU A 589 22.65 -0.17 -7.61
CA LEU A 589 21.38 -0.68 -7.09
C LEU A 589 20.49 0.44 -6.53
N ARG A 590 21.06 1.39 -5.77
CA ARG A 590 20.35 2.59 -5.27
C ARG A 590 19.78 3.40 -6.43
N TRP A 591 20.61 3.65 -7.44
CA TRP A 591 20.21 4.35 -8.65
C TRP A 591 19.08 3.58 -9.34
N MET A 592 19.27 2.29 -9.65
CA MET A 592 18.24 1.43 -10.23
C MET A 592 16.95 1.58 -9.44
N LEU A 593 16.93 1.32 -8.13
CA LEU A 593 15.75 1.43 -7.25
C LEU A 593 15.12 2.83 -7.13
N ALA A 594 15.76 3.89 -7.64
CA ALA A 594 15.34 5.28 -7.49
C ALA A 594 15.12 5.67 -6.01
N HIS A 595 16.05 5.25 -5.15
CA HIS A 595 16.09 5.64 -3.75
C HIS A 595 16.94 6.90 -3.57
N THR A 596 16.38 7.90 -2.89
CA THR A 596 17.10 9.13 -2.53
C THR A 596 17.98 8.98 -1.29
N ASP A 597 17.83 7.87 -0.54
CA ASP A 597 18.48 7.64 0.75
C ASP A 597 19.10 6.24 0.81
N LEU A 598 20.40 6.19 1.14
CA LEU A 598 21.23 4.99 1.30
C LEU A 598 20.80 4.14 2.51
N ASN A 599 20.35 4.76 3.61
CA ASN A 599 19.83 4.04 4.79
C ASN A 599 18.68 3.11 4.41
N HIS A 600 17.79 3.61 3.56
CA HIS A 600 16.63 2.85 3.08
C HIS A 600 17.01 1.72 2.12
N VAL A 601 18.14 1.82 1.42
CA VAL A 601 18.66 0.72 0.58
C VAL A 601 19.29 -0.35 1.48
N TRP A 602 20.14 0.05 2.42
CA TRP A 602 20.83 -0.87 3.32
C TRP A 602 19.88 -1.65 4.25
N ASN A 603 18.92 -0.98 4.87
CA ASN A 603 17.90 -1.65 5.70
C ASN A 603 17.03 -2.61 4.87
N TYR A 604 16.78 -2.28 3.59
CA TYR A 604 16.00 -3.11 2.68
C TYR A 604 16.75 -4.38 2.25
N ILE A 605 18.06 -4.28 2.08
CA ILE A 605 19.00 -5.37 1.75
C ILE A 605 19.17 -6.30 2.96
N THR A 606 19.50 -5.74 4.12
CA THR A 606 19.76 -6.48 5.36
C THR A 606 18.53 -7.21 5.92
N GLU A 607 17.32 -6.68 5.73
CA GLU A 607 16.08 -7.35 6.16
C GLU A 607 15.69 -8.55 5.26
N SER A 608 16.26 -8.65 4.05
CA SER A 608 15.77 -9.56 3.00
C SER A 608 16.76 -10.64 2.54
N MET A 609 18.03 -10.54 2.92
CA MET A 609 19.11 -11.43 2.51
C MET A 609 19.46 -12.47 3.56
N ASP A 610 19.91 -13.64 3.11
CA ASP A 610 20.56 -14.63 3.96
C ASP A 610 21.92 -14.10 4.44
N GLY A 611 22.36 -14.50 5.64
CA GLY A 611 23.58 -14.00 6.27
C GLY A 611 24.81 -14.16 5.39
N ALA A 612 24.90 -15.29 4.65
CA ALA A 612 26.02 -15.58 3.75
C ALA A 612 26.11 -14.62 2.55
N ILE A 613 24.97 -14.22 1.96
CA ILE A 613 24.96 -13.30 0.81
C ILE A 613 25.26 -11.86 1.27
N LEU A 614 24.84 -11.52 2.49
CA LEU A 614 25.18 -10.25 3.12
C LEU A 614 26.69 -10.15 3.42
N THR A 615 27.32 -11.28 3.80
CA THR A 615 28.76 -11.37 4.03
C THR A 615 29.54 -11.13 2.74
N GLY A 616 29.19 -11.79 1.63
CA GLY A 616 29.86 -11.57 0.34
C GLY A 616 29.71 -10.14 -0.18
N ALA A 617 28.50 -9.57 -0.12
CA ALA A 617 28.28 -8.18 -0.54
C ALA A 617 29.07 -7.14 0.29
N LYS A 618 29.31 -7.42 1.58
CA LYS A 618 30.14 -6.59 2.46
C LYS A 618 31.62 -6.73 2.12
N ALA A 619 32.08 -7.95 1.83
CA ALA A 619 33.46 -8.24 1.47
C ALA A 619 33.83 -7.59 0.12
N GLN A 620 32.98 -7.74 -0.89
CA GLN A 620 33.14 -7.14 -2.20
C GLN A 620 33.27 -5.61 -2.13
N PHE A 621 32.39 -4.94 -1.37
CA PHE A 621 32.42 -3.48 -1.22
C PHE A 621 33.74 -2.98 -0.63
N LEU A 622 34.31 -3.70 0.35
CA LEU A 622 35.59 -3.34 0.95
C LEU A 622 36.76 -3.65 0.03
N ALA A 623 36.73 -4.77 -0.70
CA ALA A 623 37.74 -5.12 -1.68
C ALA A 623 37.83 -4.04 -2.78
N GLU A 624 36.68 -3.65 -3.36
CA GLU A 624 36.61 -2.57 -4.34
C GLU A 624 37.06 -1.22 -3.76
N SER A 625 36.75 -0.95 -2.49
CA SER A 625 37.14 0.30 -1.82
C SER A 625 38.66 0.39 -1.63
N LEU A 626 39.29 -0.69 -1.17
CA LEU A 626 40.73 -0.79 -0.98
C LEU A 626 41.49 -0.77 -2.32
N HIS A 627 40.93 -1.41 -3.34
CA HIS A 627 41.52 -1.48 -4.68
C HIS A 627 41.47 -0.15 -5.43
N ASN A 628 40.33 0.58 -5.39
CA ASN A 628 40.13 1.80 -6.18
C ASN A 628 40.46 3.11 -5.45
N TYR A 629 40.30 3.17 -4.13
CA TYR A 629 40.41 4.41 -3.34
C TYR A 629 41.55 4.38 -2.30
N GLY A 630 42.29 3.27 -2.22
CA GLY A 630 43.40 3.07 -1.29
C GLY A 630 42.96 2.80 0.15
N THR A 631 43.91 2.92 1.10
CA THR A 631 43.71 2.52 2.51
C THR A 631 43.01 3.58 3.38
N GLY A 632 42.67 4.74 2.81
CA GLY A 632 42.11 5.87 3.56
C GLY A 632 40.75 5.54 4.19
N GLY A 633 40.71 5.45 5.52
CA GLY A 633 39.55 5.08 6.32
C GLY A 633 39.40 3.59 6.64
N TYR A 634 40.33 2.75 6.20
CA TYR A 634 40.39 1.31 6.49
C TYR A 634 41.79 0.87 6.96
N GLU A 635 42.54 1.76 7.60
CA GLU A 635 43.96 1.59 7.94
C GLU A 635 44.21 0.33 8.79
N ASP A 636 43.29 0.03 9.71
CA ASP A 636 43.38 -1.15 10.58
C ASP A 636 43.14 -2.46 9.81
N LEU A 637 42.17 -2.47 8.89
CA LEU A 637 41.95 -3.62 8.01
C LEU A 637 43.11 -3.80 7.02
N ALA A 638 43.64 -2.70 6.49
CA ALA A 638 44.81 -2.68 5.61
C ALA A 638 46.06 -3.21 6.34
N ALA A 639 46.25 -2.89 7.62
CA ALA A 639 47.34 -3.45 8.42
C ALA A 639 47.17 -4.97 8.64
N LEU A 640 45.93 -5.43 8.87
CA LEU A 640 45.61 -6.85 9.01
C LEU A 640 45.87 -7.61 7.72
N LEU A 641 45.44 -7.09 6.57
CA LEU A 641 45.67 -7.68 5.25
C LEU A 641 47.14 -7.62 4.83
N LYS A 642 47.86 -6.52 5.14
CA LYS A 642 49.31 -6.38 4.92
C LYS A 642 50.11 -7.44 5.65
N SER A 643 49.67 -7.86 6.84
CA SER A 643 50.33 -8.93 7.59
C SER A 643 50.24 -10.30 6.90
N ARG A 644 49.20 -10.53 6.08
CA ARG A 644 49.01 -11.77 5.32
C ARG A 644 49.66 -11.73 3.93
N TYR A 645 49.53 -10.61 3.22
CA TYR A 645 49.98 -10.48 1.82
C TYR A 645 51.36 -9.82 1.66
N GLY A 646 51.92 -9.23 2.72
CA GLY A 646 53.24 -8.57 2.69
C GLY A 646 53.30 -7.26 1.90
N THR A 647 52.16 -6.73 1.44
CA THR A 647 52.06 -5.48 0.67
C THR A 647 50.98 -4.55 1.24
N ASP A 648 51.19 -3.23 1.12
CA ASP A 648 50.21 -2.18 1.42
C ASP A 648 49.57 -1.59 0.16
N ASN A 649 49.98 -2.05 -1.03
CA ASN A 649 49.40 -1.65 -2.29
C ASN A 649 48.41 -2.71 -2.80
N PHE A 650 47.16 -2.58 -2.36
CA PHE A 650 46.07 -3.50 -2.70
C PHE A 650 45.57 -3.36 -4.15
N ALA A 651 45.98 -2.31 -4.88
CA ALA A 651 45.71 -2.18 -6.31
C ALA A 651 46.45 -3.21 -7.19
N LEU A 652 47.42 -3.93 -6.60
CA LEU A 652 48.19 -4.99 -7.25
C LEU A 652 47.63 -6.39 -6.96
N ILE A 653 46.62 -6.50 -6.10
CA ILE A 653 45.96 -7.76 -5.72
C ILE A 653 44.65 -7.86 -6.48
N ASP A 654 44.31 -9.06 -6.94
CA ASP A 654 43.04 -9.33 -7.61
C ASP A 654 41.87 -9.09 -6.65
N THR A 655 40.84 -8.39 -7.12
CA THR A 655 39.69 -8.00 -6.29
C THR A 655 38.93 -9.22 -5.76
N ASP A 656 38.87 -10.32 -6.52
CA ASP A 656 38.18 -11.55 -6.11
C ASP A 656 38.98 -12.29 -5.02
N GLU A 657 40.32 -12.23 -5.07
CA GLU A 657 41.20 -12.77 -4.03
C GLU A 657 41.07 -11.97 -2.72
N LEU A 658 41.00 -10.65 -2.83
CA LEU A 658 40.81 -9.75 -1.69
C LEU A 658 39.41 -9.90 -1.06
N GLU A 659 38.38 -10.09 -1.89
CA GLU A 659 37.01 -10.38 -1.44
C GLU A 659 36.97 -11.70 -0.64
N ALA A 660 37.59 -12.76 -1.15
CA ALA A 660 37.60 -14.08 -0.49
C ALA A 660 38.25 -14.05 0.90
N GLU A 661 39.38 -13.33 1.07
CA GLU A 661 40.01 -13.18 2.40
C GLU A 661 39.17 -12.32 3.36
N ILE A 662 38.55 -11.24 2.88
CA ILE A 662 37.68 -10.42 3.73
C ILE A 662 36.46 -11.25 4.18
N GLU A 663 35.92 -12.10 3.32
CA GLU A 663 34.89 -13.06 3.73
C GLU A 663 35.38 -14.05 4.78
N GLU A 664 36.61 -14.55 4.67
CA GLU A 664 37.18 -15.48 5.64
C GLU A 664 37.37 -14.82 7.02
N LEU A 665 37.86 -13.57 7.04
CA LEU A 665 38.00 -12.77 8.27
C LEU A 665 36.64 -12.48 8.93
N MET A 666 35.58 -12.34 8.15
CA MET A 666 34.21 -12.22 8.68
C MET A 666 33.68 -13.56 9.20
N LYS A 667 33.97 -14.67 8.52
CA LYS A 667 33.56 -16.02 8.94
C LYS A 667 34.28 -16.46 10.22
N SER A 668 35.50 -15.98 10.46
CA SER A 668 36.30 -16.28 11.65
C SER A 668 36.06 -15.32 12.84
N ASP A 669 35.06 -14.43 12.74
CA ASP A 669 34.74 -13.37 13.70
C ASP A 669 35.95 -12.48 14.05
N GLU A 670 36.91 -12.32 13.13
CA GLU A 670 38.06 -11.42 13.30
C GLU A 670 37.72 -9.97 12.97
N ILE A 671 36.77 -9.78 12.04
CA ILE A 671 36.24 -8.46 11.69
C ILE A 671 34.71 -8.50 11.64
N THR A 672 34.09 -7.37 11.99
CA THR A 672 32.68 -7.11 11.71
C THR A 672 32.54 -5.85 10.88
N ILE A 673 31.68 -5.91 9.87
CA ILE A 673 31.48 -4.82 8.92
C ILE A 673 30.07 -4.28 9.11
N GLU A 674 29.97 -3.00 9.47
CA GLU A 674 28.72 -2.29 9.70
C GLU A 674 28.80 -0.89 9.08
N PRO A 675 27.77 -0.42 8.36
CA PRO A 675 27.75 0.97 7.92
C PRO A 675 27.40 1.91 9.08
N GLU A 676 28.12 3.02 9.13
CA GLU A 676 27.76 4.19 9.90
C GLU A 676 27.22 5.27 8.95
N PHE A 677 26.12 5.91 9.35
CA PHE A 677 25.46 6.93 8.55
C PHE A 677 25.69 8.29 9.20
N LEU A 678 26.36 9.17 8.45
CA LEU A 678 26.70 10.52 8.88
C LEU A 678 25.74 11.51 8.22
N ASP A 679 25.03 12.28 9.03
CA ASP A 679 24.22 13.40 8.56
C ASP A 679 25.14 14.59 8.21
N CYS A 680 25.26 14.93 6.92
CA CYS A 680 25.93 16.16 6.48
C CYS A 680 24.89 17.16 5.95
N TYR A 681 25.23 18.45 5.98
CA TYR A 681 24.33 19.59 5.69
C TYR A 681 23.60 19.53 4.33
N ASP A 682 24.05 18.70 3.39
CA ASP A 682 23.46 18.60 2.03
C ASP A 682 23.18 17.16 1.56
N ASN A 683 23.58 16.11 2.32
CA ASN A 683 23.28 14.70 2.02
C ASN A 683 23.71 13.77 3.17
N GLN A 684 23.02 12.63 3.35
CA GLN A 684 23.51 11.54 4.20
C GLN A 684 24.66 10.81 3.52
N ARG A 685 25.81 10.73 4.18
CA ARG A 685 26.97 9.95 3.73
C ARG A 685 27.02 8.64 4.51
N MET A 686 27.07 7.51 3.80
CA MET A 686 27.34 6.21 4.40
C MET A 686 28.85 5.99 4.41
N LYS A 687 29.42 5.71 5.58
CA LYS A 687 30.79 5.22 5.71
C LYS A 687 30.72 3.78 6.21
N VAL A 688 31.30 2.83 5.49
CA VAL A 688 31.40 1.47 5.99
C VAL A 688 32.53 1.44 7.01
N ILE A 689 32.26 0.90 8.21
CA ILE A 689 33.25 0.76 9.26
C ILE A 689 33.56 -0.72 9.43
N VAL A 690 34.86 -1.00 9.52
CA VAL A 690 35.39 -2.30 9.87
C VAL A 690 35.79 -2.25 11.34
N LYS A 691 35.16 -3.07 12.16
CA LYS A 691 35.54 -3.25 13.56
C LYS A 691 36.38 -4.52 13.66
N ILE A 692 37.64 -4.40 14.06
CA ILE A 692 38.48 -5.55 14.38
C ILE A 692 38.09 -6.05 15.77
N LEU A 693 37.71 -7.32 15.85
CA LEU A 693 37.36 -7.95 17.12
C LEU A 693 38.64 -8.50 17.77
N PRO A 694 38.92 -8.19 19.05
CA PRO A 694 40.13 -8.66 19.72
C PRO A 694 40.09 -10.19 19.88
N VAL A 695 41.25 -10.83 19.68
CA VAL A 695 41.46 -12.29 19.74
C VAL A 695 41.02 -12.96 21.07
N SER A 696 40.68 -12.18 22.10
CA SER A 696 40.25 -12.64 23.42
C SER A 696 38.81 -13.15 23.53
N SER A 697 37.99 -13.11 22.48
CA SER A 697 36.65 -13.72 22.45
C SER A 697 36.64 -15.22 22.11
N ARG A 698 37.79 -15.84 21.77
CA ARG A 698 37.89 -17.26 21.37
C ARG A 698 37.76 -18.28 22.52
N LEU A 699 37.40 -17.87 23.72
CA LEU A 699 37.17 -18.77 24.87
C LEU A 699 35.99 -18.32 25.73
N LYS A 700 34.76 -18.56 25.26
CA LYS A 700 33.63 -18.94 26.14
C LYS A 700 32.76 -19.96 25.41
N PHE A 701 32.66 -21.12 26.04
CA PHE A 701 31.78 -22.24 25.69
C PHE A 701 30.30 -21.84 25.65
#